data_AF-A0A1I3XG90-F1
#
_entry.id   AF-A0A1I3XG90-F1
#
_cell.length_a   1.000
_cell.length_b   1.000
_cell.length_c   1.000
_cell.angle_alpha   90.00
_cell.angle_beta   90.00
_cell.angle_gamma   90.00
#
_symmetry.space_group_name_H-M   'P 1'
#
loop_
_entity.id
_entity.type
_entity.pdbx_description
1 polymer ?
#
loop_
_entity_poly.entity_id
_entity_poly.type
_entity_poly.pdbx_seq_one_letter_code
_entity_poly.pdbx_strand_id
1 'polypeptide(L)'
;MSENYQMLELNFEDLGKTNFFTDEPTIFRVMKDGVPFEFLVRLRETSERLLIMNNGAYNAEKNNPPIFQRHSWMNKIIGSVIIVSDPTLYLGKINLGWGQGTKERFYLKEIANILNRILSKVNYEPDKVQFYGSSAGGFMSMYLATLVEGSTAIVNNPQIDVSKYYKQHVEAMYKCSYPQMDRDEITQEYKVRLSLVELFKEYDYIPKIYYLQNLACKHDVSNHLLALLEGIKNRKDKNHILFNFYHNEQEGHLPKGKEDTLHVLNETPSQCSFIKLNSLETSQLIKITNVNRKSTDIGNQILRNNFFIKNGLDSIDFSEGINWDYEHGASGNTYQLYLQSLNVLSYLLNAFEQSSNLKYLLKAHEITESWIAYNDKDPDNSMLWYDHPTAYRAHNLVYFLVLSQKHIHLDTKKYAKLVEKHAEYLMSDDNYRKNNHGIMMDRALILLGIVMKHPNSANWIQKGIWRLKDTFYSSYSHQGVHLENSPEYHRIVETLYRSTEQFLKKNQLTLGKDLIDLLGLSNDYYKYITKPDGFMPLIGDSGKLAVKGTEKKFDSFHDQTAGITIMQEKFGKEDKQSTWLSFVSGYETITHKHFDDLSISLFYNGSDILVDSGKYSYGKSKIRGYVKSPNAHSILSLRNKRYKLDESKGQKTIATSSFMTNNRLDIVKGHNNAYPGVKLERTVLFFKPHIVVIVDEIDSDKQRDFSQLFNLAPNIEILEQSPRKVKLKSDKDLIEMEQYTPYDELLIHEGNLDEPRALIAEKFGKVIETKQLEFIKKCKKGHLLTVFKLGEDSINEFHSAKYKAGKLTIDLLNDTVSTFI
;
A
#
# COMPACT_ATOMS: atom_id res chain seq x y z
N MET A 1 46.34 11.93 32.59
CA MET A 1 44.87 11.89 32.85
C MET A 1 44.57 11.56 34.31
N SER A 2 45.26 10.57 34.91
CA SER A 2 45.21 10.29 36.36
C SER A 2 45.73 11.42 37.26
N GLU A 3 46.62 12.28 36.75
CA GLU A 3 47.21 13.41 37.49
C GLU A 3 46.21 14.53 37.86
N ASN A 4 45.01 14.54 37.26
CA ASN A 4 44.03 15.62 37.44
C ASN A 4 42.99 15.32 38.54
N TYR A 5 43.03 14.14 39.15
CA TYR A 5 42.05 13.71 40.16
C TYR A 5 42.77 13.12 41.36
N GLN A 6 42.23 13.37 42.56
CA GLN A 6 42.71 12.71 43.76
C GLN A 6 42.52 11.20 43.63
N MET A 7 43.55 10.41 43.96
CA MET A 7 43.49 8.95 43.95
C MET A 7 43.59 8.42 45.39
N LEU A 8 42.64 7.55 45.74
CA LEU A 8 42.61 6.82 47.00
C LEU A 8 42.75 5.33 46.70
N GLU A 9 43.76 4.70 47.27
CA GLU A 9 43.97 3.26 47.18
C GLU A 9 43.37 2.56 48.40
N LEU A 10 42.59 1.51 48.16
CA LEU A 10 41.84 0.77 49.17
C LEU A 10 41.92 -0.72 48.88
N ASN A 11 41.91 -1.56 49.92
CA ASN A 11 41.69 -2.99 49.71
C ASN A 11 40.19 -3.28 49.57
N PHE A 12 39.84 -4.36 48.87
CA PHE A 12 38.46 -4.80 48.69
C PHE A 12 37.68 -4.88 50.02
N GLU A 13 38.33 -5.29 51.12
CA GLU A 13 37.70 -5.40 52.44
C GLU A 13 37.34 -4.07 53.10
N ASP A 14 37.98 -2.98 52.68
CA ASP A 14 37.78 -1.65 53.26
C ASP A 14 36.60 -0.89 52.63
N LEU A 15 36.00 -1.43 51.55
CA LEU A 15 34.88 -0.81 50.84
C LEU A 15 33.69 -0.49 51.76
N GLY A 16 33.38 -1.37 52.73
CA GLY A 16 32.27 -1.15 53.66
C GLY A 16 32.47 0.01 54.66
N LYS A 17 33.72 0.42 54.86
CA LYS A 17 34.11 1.50 55.79
C LYS A 17 34.40 2.82 55.08
N THR A 18 34.50 2.80 53.75
CA THR A 18 34.89 3.96 52.93
C THR A 18 33.71 4.91 52.72
N ASN A 19 33.97 6.22 52.76
CA ASN A 19 33.02 7.23 52.30
C ASN A 19 33.24 7.49 50.79
N PHE A 20 32.20 7.29 49.99
CA PHE A 20 32.24 7.51 48.53
C PHE A 20 31.58 8.85 48.12
N PHE A 21 30.92 9.55 49.05
CA PHE A 21 30.40 10.90 48.80
C PHE A 21 31.55 11.89 48.86
N THR A 22 31.84 12.50 47.72
CA THR A 22 32.98 13.41 47.51
C THR A 22 32.49 14.63 46.73
N ASP A 23 32.90 15.83 47.18
CA ASP A 23 32.51 17.09 46.52
C ASP A 23 33.11 17.19 45.10
N GLU A 24 34.34 16.67 44.93
CA GLU A 24 35.07 16.62 43.66
C GLU A 24 35.26 15.17 43.17
N PRO A 25 35.28 14.93 41.84
CA PRO A 25 35.52 13.60 41.30
C PRO A 25 36.82 12.97 41.81
N THR A 26 36.71 11.79 42.41
CA THR A 26 37.83 11.10 43.08
C THR A 26 38.02 9.71 42.47
N ILE A 27 39.27 9.31 42.22
CA ILE A 27 39.61 7.97 41.75
C ILE A 27 39.76 7.06 42.96
N PHE A 28 38.97 5.99 43.01
CA PHE A 28 39.11 4.90 43.96
C PHE A 28 39.78 3.72 43.27
N ARG A 29 41.01 3.39 43.66
CA ARG A 29 41.73 2.20 43.23
C ARG A 29 41.52 1.09 44.25
N VAL A 30 40.70 0.12 43.89
CA VAL A 30 40.36 -1.03 44.74
C VAL A 30 41.29 -2.18 44.40
N MET A 31 42.18 -2.54 45.32
CA MET A 31 43.05 -3.70 45.19
C MET A 31 42.28 -4.96 45.62
N LYS A 32 42.13 -5.92 44.70
CA LYS A 32 41.50 -7.23 44.98
C LYS A 32 42.36 -8.36 44.43
N ASP A 33 42.96 -9.13 45.34
CA ASP A 33 43.88 -10.24 45.03
C ASP A 33 44.97 -9.81 44.03
N GLY A 34 45.65 -8.71 44.33
CA GLY A 34 46.77 -8.17 43.54
C GLY A 34 46.39 -7.45 42.24
N VAL A 35 45.10 -7.34 41.90
CA VAL A 35 44.63 -6.62 40.69
C VAL A 35 44.02 -5.27 41.08
N PRO A 36 44.42 -4.16 40.45
CA PRO A 36 43.80 -2.85 40.65
C PRO A 36 42.50 -2.74 39.84
N PHE A 37 41.40 -2.39 40.51
CA PHE A 37 40.12 -2.03 39.89
C PHE A 37 39.83 -0.56 40.17
N GLU A 38 39.87 0.29 39.15
CA GLU A 38 39.74 1.73 39.33
C GLU A 38 38.38 2.30 38.88
N PHE A 39 37.85 3.17 39.74
CA PHE A 39 36.56 3.83 39.56
C PHE A 39 36.75 5.35 39.75
N LEU A 40 36.37 6.16 38.78
CA LEU A 40 36.26 7.61 38.97
C LEU A 40 34.84 7.91 39.47
N VAL A 41 34.74 8.38 40.70
CA VAL A 41 33.48 8.46 41.46
C VAL A 41 33.16 9.91 41.77
N ARG A 42 31.90 10.29 41.56
CA ARG A 42 31.30 11.52 42.09
C ARG A 42 29.86 11.25 42.50
N LEU A 43 29.67 10.94 43.78
CA LEU A 43 28.35 10.68 44.35
C LEU A 43 27.82 11.93 45.05
N ARG A 44 26.53 12.21 44.86
CA ARG A 44 25.81 13.32 45.48
C ARG A 44 24.79 12.75 46.45
N GLU A 45 24.82 13.19 47.71
CA GLU A 45 23.91 12.70 48.76
C GLU A 45 22.43 12.88 48.41
N THR A 46 22.09 13.96 47.69
CA THR A 46 20.71 14.28 47.31
C THR A 46 20.22 13.60 46.03
N SER A 47 21.07 12.82 45.36
CA SER A 47 20.71 12.24 44.06
C SER A 47 20.07 10.87 44.19
N GLU A 48 18.84 10.74 43.69
CA GLU A 48 18.13 9.45 43.62
C GLU A 48 18.55 8.58 42.43
N ARG A 49 19.53 9.00 41.62
CA ARG A 49 19.94 8.29 40.39
C ARG A 49 21.45 8.15 40.32
N LEU A 50 21.90 6.96 39.93
CA LEU A 50 23.31 6.65 39.72
C LEU A 50 23.55 6.18 38.29
N LEU A 51 24.44 6.87 37.57
CA LEU A 51 24.92 6.45 36.26
C LEU A 51 26.33 5.86 36.37
N ILE A 52 26.49 4.62 35.95
CA ILE A 52 27.76 3.89 35.88
C ILE A 52 28.18 3.78 34.42
N MET A 53 29.29 4.41 34.04
CA MET A 53 29.76 4.48 32.66
C MET A 53 30.92 3.51 32.41
N ASN A 54 30.87 2.79 31.30
CA ASN A 54 31.90 1.87 30.85
C ASN A 54 32.58 2.37 29.58
N ASN A 55 33.88 2.09 29.46
CA ASN A 55 34.71 2.60 28.36
C ASN A 55 34.55 1.80 27.07
N GLY A 56 34.63 2.50 25.93
CA GLY A 56 34.85 1.89 24.63
C GLY A 56 36.35 1.81 24.28
N ALA A 57 36.64 1.70 22.99
CA ALA A 57 38.02 1.65 22.49
C ALA A 57 38.79 2.93 22.83
N TYR A 58 40.04 2.79 23.25
CA TYR A 58 40.98 3.89 23.44
C TYR A 58 42.25 3.63 22.63
N ASN A 59 43.14 4.61 22.56
CA ASN A 59 44.42 4.47 21.90
C ASN A 59 45.52 4.10 22.91
N ALA A 60 45.91 2.83 22.94
CA ALA A 60 46.94 2.27 23.82
C ALA A 60 48.37 2.75 23.49
N GLU A 61 48.59 3.36 22.32
CA GLU A 61 49.87 4.01 22.01
C GLU A 61 50.00 5.38 22.67
N LYS A 62 48.87 6.03 23.00
CA LYS A 62 48.83 7.41 23.51
C LYS A 62 48.51 7.52 24.99
N ASN A 63 47.88 6.51 25.59
CA ASN A 63 47.43 6.56 26.97
C ASN A 63 47.70 5.20 27.64
N ASN A 64 47.88 5.21 28.96
CA ASN A 64 47.96 4.01 29.78
C ASN A 64 46.77 3.97 30.76
N PRO A 65 46.27 2.78 31.14
CA PRO A 65 45.26 2.67 32.19
C PRO A 65 45.73 3.27 33.53
N PRO A 66 44.81 3.78 34.38
CA PRO A 66 43.35 3.69 34.23
C PRO A 66 42.78 4.67 33.20
N ILE A 67 41.77 4.23 32.45
CA ILE A 67 41.08 5.01 31.42
C ILE A 67 39.69 5.39 31.93
N PHE A 68 39.32 6.67 31.81
CA PHE A 68 37.98 7.16 32.16
C PHE A 68 37.40 7.98 31.00
N GLN A 69 36.86 7.31 29.99
CA GLN A 69 36.22 8.01 28.88
C GLN A 69 35.02 8.80 29.37
N ARG A 70 34.81 9.98 28.77
CA ARG A 70 33.66 10.86 29.06
C ARG A 70 33.66 11.46 30.48
N HIS A 71 34.78 11.44 31.19
CA HIS A 71 34.93 12.08 32.50
C HIS A 71 34.53 13.58 32.48
N SER A 72 34.78 14.30 31.38
CA SER A 72 34.37 15.70 31.23
C SER A 72 32.84 15.91 31.16
N TRP A 73 32.06 14.84 31.06
CA TRP A 73 30.59 14.91 31.00
C TRP A 73 29.95 14.89 32.38
N MET A 74 30.69 14.50 33.43
CA MET A 74 30.16 14.32 34.78
C MET A 74 29.34 15.54 35.22
N ASN A 75 29.81 16.77 35.00
CA ASN A 75 29.10 18.01 35.41
C ASN A 75 27.78 18.27 34.65
N LYS A 76 27.56 17.65 33.49
CA LYS A 76 26.33 17.78 32.69
C LYS A 76 25.32 16.65 32.93
N ILE A 77 25.69 15.62 33.69
CA ILE A 77 24.81 14.48 34.01
C ILE A 77 23.99 14.81 35.25
N ILE A 78 22.67 14.59 35.17
CA ILE A 78 21.74 14.75 36.29
C ILE A 78 21.86 13.50 37.18
N GLY A 79 22.76 13.58 38.17
CA GLY A 79 22.84 12.64 39.28
C GLY A 79 24.26 12.26 39.69
N SER A 80 24.36 11.18 40.46
CA SER A 80 25.61 10.54 40.84
C SER A 80 26.22 9.80 39.65
N VAL A 81 27.56 9.80 39.55
CA VAL A 81 28.28 9.18 38.43
C VAL A 81 29.46 8.34 38.92
N ILE A 82 29.60 7.14 38.38
CA ILE A 82 30.80 6.29 38.51
C ILE A 82 31.29 5.98 37.09
N ILE A 83 32.58 6.11 36.81
CA ILE A 83 33.19 5.66 35.55
C ILE A 83 34.16 4.53 35.85
N VAL A 84 33.96 3.39 35.20
CA VAL A 84 34.73 2.17 35.41
C VAL A 84 35.87 2.09 34.41
N SER A 85 37.11 1.93 34.88
CA SER A 85 38.24 1.55 34.04
C SER A 85 38.26 0.04 33.82
N ASP A 86 38.51 -0.42 32.59
CA ASP A 86 38.63 -1.86 32.28
C ASP A 86 40.03 -2.36 32.71
N PRO A 87 40.16 -3.22 33.73
CA PRO A 87 41.45 -3.69 34.22
C PRO A 87 42.12 -4.69 33.27
N THR A 88 41.38 -5.26 32.31
CA THR A 88 41.93 -6.15 31.27
C THR A 88 43.02 -5.43 30.46
N LEU A 89 42.93 -4.10 30.38
CA LEU A 89 43.90 -3.26 29.68
C LEU A 89 45.30 -3.26 30.34
N TYR A 90 45.43 -3.72 31.58
CA TYR A 90 46.75 -3.91 32.21
C TYR A 90 47.47 -5.17 31.72
N LEU A 91 46.76 -6.13 31.11
CA LEU A 91 47.34 -7.40 30.65
C LEU A 91 48.17 -7.28 29.37
N GLY A 92 48.08 -6.14 28.68
CA GLY A 92 48.88 -5.85 27.50
C GLY A 92 48.50 -4.54 26.85
N LYS A 93 49.28 -4.14 25.84
CA LYS A 93 49.06 -2.89 25.09
C LYS A 93 47.92 -3.05 24.07
N ILE A 94 46.70 -3.20 24.57
CA ILE A 94 45.49 -3.45 23.78
C ILE A 94 44.53 -2.25 23.86
N ASN A 95 43.83 -1.96 22.75
CA ASN A 95 42.87 -0.87 22.67
C ASN A 95 41.49 -1.19 23.29
N LEU A 96 41.21 -2.48 23.51
CA LEU A 96 39.91 -3.01 23.94
C LEU A 96 40.10 -4.29 24.77
N GLY A 97 39.43 -4.37 25.92
CA GLY A 97 39.47 -5.54 26.81
C GLY A 97 38.11 -6.18 27.12
N TRP A 98 37.00 -5.47 26.92
CA TRP A 98 35.63 -5.91 27.25
C TRP A 98 35.46 -6.46 28.68
N GLY A 99 36.34 -6.09 29.61
CA GLY A 99 36.34 -6.60 30.99
C GLY A 99 36.58 -8.12 31.12
N GLN A 100 37.27 -8.72 30.15
CA GLN A 100 37.50 -10.18 30.12
C GLN A 100 38.43 -10.68 31.24
N GLY A 101 39.44 -9.91 31.64
CA GLY A 101 40.44 -10.36 32.60
C GLY A 101 41.29 -11.52 32.10
N THR A 102 41.57 -12.50 32.96
CA THR A 102 42.38 -13.69 32.62
C THR A 102 41.52 -14.92 32.43
N LYS A 103 42.12 -16.01 31.95
CA LYS A 103 41.50 -17.34 31.85
C LYS A 103 40.80 -17.72 33.16
N GLU A 104 41.48 -17.56 34.29
CA GLU A 104 40.98 -17.93 35.62
C GLU A 104 40.06 -16.87 36.23
N ARG A 105 40.31 -15.57 35.97
CA ARG A 105 39.60 -14.46 36.64
C ARG A 105 38.86 -13.58 35.65
N PHE A 106 37.54 -13.64 35.69
CA PHE A 106 36.69 -12.82 34.84
C PHE A 106 36.37 -11.46 35.47
N TYR A 107 36.96 -10.39 34.94
CA TYR A 107 36.95 -9.08 35.59
C TYR A 107 35.57 -8.40 35.64
N LEU A 108 34.65 -8.64 34.70
CA LEU A 108 33.29 -8.09 34.83
C LEU A 108 32.53 -8.63 36.05
N LYS A 109 32.73 -9.90 36.42
CA LYS A 109 32.17 -10.44 37.67
C LYS A 109 32.79 -9.79 38.91
N GLU A 110 34.09 -9.52 38.87
CA GLU A 110 34.79 -8.81 39.95
C GLU A 110 34.33 -7.36 40.08
N ILE A 111 34.18 -6.66 38.95
CA ILE A 111 33.64 -5.29 38.89
C ILE A 111 32.21 -5.28 39.44
N ALA A 112 31.33 -6.20 39.04
CA ALA A 112 29.98 -6.29 39.59
C ALA A 112 29.99 -6.54 41.10
N ASN A 113 30.89 -7.40 41.59
CA ASN A 113 31.05 -7.68 43.01
C ASN A 113 31.49 -6.43 43.81
N ILE A 114 32.45 -5.66 43.28
CA ILE A 114 32.90 -4.40 43.87
C ILE A 114 31.77 -3.36 43.84
N LEU A 115 31.12 -3.18 42.69
CA LEU A 115 30.02 -2.24 42.53
C LEU A 115 28.88 -2.57 43.50
N ASN A 116 28.47 -3.83 43.64
CA ASN A 116 27.43 -4.21 44.61
C ASN A 116 27.81 -3.81 46.05
N ARG A 117 29.08 -3.99 46.45
CA ARG A 117 29.55 -3.57 47.78
C ARG A 117 29.52 -2.04 47.95
N ILE A 118 29.87 -1.29 46.90
CA ILE A 118 29.75 0.18 46.87
C ILE A 118 28.27 0.58 46.95
N LEU A 119 27.39 0.02 46.10
CA LEU A 119 25.96 0.32 46.04
C LEU A 119 25.27 0.07 47.38
N SER A 120 25.55 -1.07 48.03
CA SER A 120 25.04 -1.35 49.38
C SER A 120 25.55 -0.35 50.42
N LYS A 121 26.79 0.13 50.30
CA LYS A 121 27.34 1.15 51.20
C LYS A 121 26.67 2.51 51.04
N VAL A 122 26.33 2.89 49.82
CA VAL A 122 25.74 4.21 49.51
C VAL A 122 24.22 4.18 49.36
N ASN A 123 23.59 3.04 49.66
CA ASN A 123 22.14 2.83 49.71
C ASN A 123 21.42 3.16 48.39
N TYR A 124 22.00 2.77 47.24
CA TYR A 124 21.30 2.83 45.95
C TYR A 124 20.60 1.49 45.67
N GLU A 125 19.28 1.55 45.48
CA GLU A 125 18.50 0.42 44.98
C GLU A 125 18.82 0.15 43.50
N PRO A 126 18.83 -1.12 43.04
CA PRO A 126 19.20 -1.45 41.66
C PRO A 126 18.37 -0.74 40.58
N ASP A 127 17.08 -0.49 40.82
CA ASP A 127 16.19 0.19 39.86
C ASP A 127 16.54 1.67 39.61
N LYS A 128 17.36 2.26 40.49
CA LYS A 128 17.94 3.60 40.37
C LYS A 128 19.31 3.64 39.71
N VAL A 129 19.88 2.46 39.46
CA VAL A 129 21.20 2.29 38.85
C VAL A 129 21.06 2.12 37.34
N GLN A 130 21.87 2.86 36.60
CA GLN A 130 21.93 2.76 35.16
C GLN A 130 23.36 2.55 34.70
N PHE A 131 23.56 1.61 33.78
CA PHE A 131 24.82 1.39 33.11
C PHE A 131 24.80 2.06 31.74
N TYR A 132 25.87 2.76 31.37
CA TYR A 132 26.00 3.34 30.04
C TYR A 132 27.31 2.98 29.38
N GLY A 133 27.24 2.64 28.09
CA GLY A 133 28.43 2.56 27.25
C GLY A 133 28.10 2.41 25.78
N SER A 134 29.02 2.84 24.92
CA SER A 134 28.96 2.58 23.49
C SER A 134 29.92 1.45 23.11
N SER A 135 29.65 0.75 22.01
CA SER A 135 30.55 -0.29 21.48
C SER A 135 30.92 -1.31 22.57
N ALA A 136 32.20 -1.43 22.93
CA ALA A 136 32.69 -2.37 23.93
C ALA A 136 32.19 -2.03 25.34
N GLY A 137 32.07 -0.74 25.65
CA GLY A 137 31.46 -0.28 26.90
C GLY A 137 29.97 -0.59 26.95
N GLY A 138 29.32 -0.71 25.79
CA GLY A 138 27.93 -1.18 25.69
C GLY A 138 27.80 -2.65 26.05
N PHE A 139 28.73 -3.50 25.59
CA PHE A 139 28.82 -4.91 26.00
C PHE A 139 28.99 -5.02 27.53
N MET A 140 29.97 -4.31 28.09
CA MET A 140 30.23 -4.30 29.54
C MET A 140 29.01 -3.80 30.33
N SER A 141 28.36 -2.75 29.86
CA SER A 141 27.15 -2.19 30.50
C SER A 141 25.98 -3.16 30.54
N MET A 142 25.71 -3.88 29.45
CA MET A 142 24.65 -4.90 29.45
C MET A 142 25.03 -6.08 30.34
N TYR A 143 26.29 -6.51 30.32
CA TYR A 143 26.76 -7.60 31.16
C TYR A 143 26.60 -7.26 32.66
N LEU A 144 27.07 -6.07 33.06
CA LEU A 144 26.96 -5.61 34.45
C LEU A 144 25.50 -5.40 34.85
N ALA A 145 24.64 -4.90 33.95
CA ALA A 145 23.21 -4.77 34.24
C ALA A 145 22.51 -6.11 34.44
N THR A 146 22.98 -7.19 33.79
CA THR A 146 22.52 -8.56 34.09
C THR A 146 22.98 -9.04 35.46
N LEU A 147 24.19 -8.67 35.88
CA LEU A 147 24.74 -9.06 37.20
C LEU A 147 24.20 -8.22 38.37
N VAL A 148 23.75 -7.00 38.09
CA VAL A 148 23.09 -6.10 39.05
C VAL A 148 21.59 -6.07 38.71
N GLU A 149 20.91 -7.16 39.06
CA GLU A 149 19.51 -7.40 38.70
C GLU A 149 18.59 -6.25 39.12
N GLY A 150 17.71 -5.81 38.22
CA GLY A 150 16.81 -4.67 38.43
C GLY A 150 17.31 -3.33 37.84
N SER A 151 18.61 -3.23 37.53
CA SER A 151 19.20 -2.06 36.90
C SER A 151 18.87 -1.94 35.40
N THR A 152 19.24 -0.80 34.80
CA THR A 152 18.98 -0.50 33.38
C THR A 152 20.29 -0.28 32.62
N ALA A 153 20.46 -0.88 31.44
CA ALA A 153 21.55 -0.56 30.52
C ALA A 153 21.08 0.41 29.43
N ILE A 154 21.85 1.47 29.18
CA ILE A 154 21.69 2.43 28.08
C ILE A 154 22.89 2.25 27.16
N VAL A 155 22.67 1.76 25.95
CA VAL A 155 23.79 1.35 25.08
C VAL A 155 23.68 1.95 23.69
N ASN A 156 24.80 2.25 23.05
CA ASN A 156 24.82 2.77 21.67
C ASN A 156 25.78 1.97 20.79
N ASN A 157 25.28 1.42 19.69
CA ASN A 157 26.00 0.52 18.78
C ASN A 157 26.81 -0.56 19.53
N PRO A 158 26.21 -1.28 20.50
CA PRO A 158 26.99 -2.18 21.33
C PRO A 158 27.40 -3.46 20.59
N GLN A 159 28.56 -4.00 20.95
CA GLN A 159 28.85 -5.40 20.61
C GLN A 159 27.96 -6.32 21.46
N ILE A 160 27.40 -7.36 20.82
CA ILE A 160 26.60 -8.41 21.48
C ILE A 160 27.39 -9.69 21.69
N ASP A 161 28.28 -9.97 20.74
CA ASP A 161 29.16 -11.12 20.73
C ASP A 161 30.55 -10.60 20.40
N VAL A 162 31.43 -10.60 21.41
CA VAL A 162 32.80 -10.11 21.30
C VAL A 162 33.54 -10.83 20.18
N SER A 163 33.27 -12.14 19.99
CA SER A 163 33.97 -12.96 18.99
C SER A 163 33.66 -12.53 17.55
N LYS A 164 32.56 -11.82 17.31
CA LYS A 164 32.10 -11.37 15.98
C LYS A 164 32.53 -9.94 15.63
N TYR A 165 33.23 -9.25 16.52
CA TYR A 165 33.77 -7.92 16.25
C TYR A 165 35.03 -7.99 15.36
N TYR A 166 35.61 -6.85 15.02
CA TYR A 166 36.81 -6.77 14.16
C TYR A 166 37.96 -7.63 14.71
N LYS A 167 38.40 -8.57 13.86
CA LYS A 167 39.40 -9.61 14.18
C LYS A 167 40.63 -9.05 14.91
N GLN A 168 41.19 -7.93 14.46
CA GLN A 168 42.38 -7.33 15.07
C GLN A 168 42.22 -7.08 16.58
N HIS A 169 41.07 -6.57 17.02
CA HIS A 169 40.85 -6.26 18.43
C HIS A 169 40.57 -7.52 19.25
N VAL A 170 39.82 -8.47 18.68
CA VAL A 170 39.48 -9.74 19.34
C VAL A 170 40.74 -10.57 19.57
N GLU A 171 41.59 -10.73 18.54
CA GLU A 171 42.84 -11.50 18.63
C GLU A 171 43.84 -10.87 19.61
N ALA A 172 43.90 -9.54 19.68
CA ALA A 172 44.74 -8.85 20.67
C ALA A 172 44.29 -9.15 22.10
N MET A 173 42.97 -9.12 22.36
CA MET A 173 42.42 -9.46 23.66
C MET A 173 42.61 -10.95 23.99
N TYR A 174 42.41 -11.86 23.04
CA TYR A 174 42.60 -13.30 23.25
C TYR A 174 44.03 -13.65 23.65
N LYS A 175 45.03 -13.05 22.99
CA LYS A 175 46.45 -13.28 23.34
C LYS A 175 46.79 -12.90 24.77
N CYS A 176 46.17 -11.84 25.30
CA CYS A 176 46.41 -11.38 26.67
C CYS A 176 45.57 -12.13 27.71
N SER A 177 44.29 -12.39 27.40
CA SER A 177 43.31 -12.93 28.36
C SER A 177 43.33 -14.46 28.42
N TYR A 178 43.60 -15.11 27.29
CA TYR A 178 43.53 -16.57 27.10
C TYR A 178 44.81 -17.08 26.42
N PRO A 179 45.99 -16.90 27.04
CA PRO A 179 47.24 -17.33 26.44
C PRO A 179 47.21 -18.84 26.17
N GLN A 180 47.78 -19.26 25.03
CA GLN A 180 47.92 -20.66 24.62
C GLN A 180 46.61 -21.42 24.33
N MET A 181 45.49 -20.72 24.15
CA MET A 181 44.24 -21.31 23.65
C MET A 181 43.95 -20.83 22.23
N ASP A 182 43.35 -21.68 21.42
CA ASP A 182 42.86 -21.27 20.10
C ASP A 182 41.47 -20.63 20.15
N ARG A 183 41.02 -20.08 19.02
CA ARG A 183 39.75 -19.34 18.94
C ARG A 183 38.53 -20.23 19.18
N ASP A 184 38.55 -21.48 18.74
CA ASP A 184 37.41 -22.39 18.86
C ASP A 184 37.30 -22.89 20.30
N GLU A 185 38.43 -23.19 20.93
CA GLU A 185 38.51 -23.49 22.37
C GLU A 185 37.97 -22.33 23.21
N ILE A 186 38.44 -21.10 22.95
CA ILE A 186 38.00 -19.90 23.69
C ILE A 186 36.49 -19.67 23.53
N THR A 187 35.97 -19.76 22.30
CA THR A 187 34.56 -19.47 22.02
C THR A 187 33.62 -20.55 22.54
N GLN A 188 34.07 -21.80 22.68
CA GLN A 188 33.29 -22.88 23.29
C GLN A 188 33.31 -22.82 24.82
N GLU A 189 34.50 -22.71 25.43
CA GLU A 189 34.69 -22.77 26.88
C GLU A 189 34.20 -21.49 27.58
N TYR A 190 34.42 -20.32 26.97
CA TYR A 190 34.11 -19.01 27.55
C TYR A 190 32.91 -18.32 26.88
N LYS A 191 32.01 -19.07 26.25
CA LYS A 191 30.85 -18.52 25.52
C LYS A 191 30.02 -17.49 26.31
N VAL A 192 29.82 -17.72 27.61
CA VAL A 192 29.06 -16.81 28.50
C VAL A 192 29.81 -15.50 28.73
N ARG A 193 31.16 -15.52 28.74
CA ARG A 193 31.99 -14.30 28.86
C ARG A 193 31.99 -13.47 27.58
N LEU A 194 31.72 -14.09 26.43
CA LEU A 194 31.87 -13.49 25.10
C LEU A 194 30.54 -13.08 24.46
N SER A 195 29.41 -13.70 24.84
CA SER A 195 28.11 -13.50 24.21
C SER A 195 27.04 -13.12 25.23
N LEU A 196 26.42 -11.95 25.05
CA LEU A 196 25.29 -11.52 25.87
C LEU A 196 24.06 -12.40 25.68
N VAL A 197 23.89 -13.03 24.52
CA VAL A 197 22.80 -13.99 24.29
C VAL A 197 23.00 -15.24 25.15
N GLU A 198 24.23 -15.73 25.28
CA GLU A 198 24.54 -16.86 26.17
C GLU A 198 24.44 -16.45 27.64
N LEU A 199 24.84 -15.22 27.98
CA LEU A 199 24.66 -14.65 29.31
C LEU A 199 23.18 -14.61 29.73
N PHE A 200 22.31 -14.05 28.89
CA PHE A 200 20.87 -13.96 29.18
C PHE A 200 20.22 -15.35 29.32
N LYS A 201 20.76 -16.37 28.66
CA LYS A 201 20.32 -17.76 28.84
C LYS A 201 20.81 -18.34 30.17
N GLU A 202 22.08 -18.14 30.51
CA GLU A 202 22.68 -18.64 31.75
C GLU A 202 21.96 -18.09 33.00
N TYR A 203 21.64 -16.80 33.00
CA TYR A 203 20.95 -16.13 34.11
C TYR A 203 19.42 -16.16 33.99
N ASP A 204 18.89 -16.72 32.90
CA ASP A 204 17.48 -16.62 32.48
C ASP A 204 16.85 -15.23 32.65
N TYR A 205 17.61 -14.18 32.33
CA TYR A 205 17.22 -12.79 32.58
C TYR A 205 17.80 -11.82 31.55
N ILE A 206 16.94 -10.98 30.97
CA ILE A 206 17.31 -9.77 30.23
C ILE A 206 17.02 -8.54 31.09
N PRO A 207 18.03 -7.69 31.40
CA PRO A 207 17.80 -6.45 32.12
C PRO A 207 16.99 -5.44 31.29
N LYS A 208 16.56 -4.33 31.90
CA LYS A 208 16.00 -3.22 31.11
C LYS A 208 17.10 -2.67 30.22
N ILE A 209 16.89 -2.62 28.91
CA ILE A 209 17.90 -2.14 27.96
C ILE A 209 17.29 -1.04 27.08
N TYR A 210 17.87 0.15 27.12
CA TYR A 210 17.62 1.19 26.13
C TYR A 210 18.71 1.10 25.05
N TYR A 211 18.34 0.53 23.90
CA TYR A 211 19.27 0.10 22.86
C TYR A 211 19.29 1.10 21.71
N LEU A 212 20.27 2.00 21.70
CA LEU A 212 20.48 2.92 20.59
C LEU A 212 21.30 2.26 19.48
N GLN A 213 20.84 2.39 18.24
CA GLN A 213 21.57 1.82 17.10
C GLN A 213 21.47 2.68 15.85
N ASN A 214 22.63 2.96 15.27
CA ASN A 214 22.75 3.56 13.95
C ASN A 214 22.54 2.48 12.88
N LEU A 215 21.47 2.60 12.10
CA LEU A 215 21.14 1.67 11.02
C LEU A 215 22.08 1.80 9.82
N ALA A 216 22.84 2.90 9.71
CA ALA A 216 23.84 3.08 8.66
C ALA A 216 25.06 2.13 8.83
N CYS A 217 25.30 1.61 10.05
CA CYS A 217 26.41 0.68 10.29
C CYS A 217 26.03 -0.76 9.95
N LYS A 218 26.26 -1.18 8.69
CA LYS A 218 26.00 -2.55 8.23
C LYS A 218 26.65 -3.61 9.12
N HIS A 219 27.88 -3.37 9.60
CA HIS A 219 28.60 -4.34 10.44
C HIS A 219 27.89 -4.59 11.77
N ASP A 220 27.51 -3.53 12.50
CA ASP A 220 26.83 -3.65 13.79
C ASP A 220 25.42 -4.23 13.64
N VAL A 221 24.68 -3.78 12.63
CA VAL A 221 23.33 -4.29 12.36
C VAL A 221 23.37 -5.80 12.09
N SER A 222 24.24 -6.23 11.18
CA SER A 222 24.28 -7.64 10.75
C SER A 222 24.88 -8.58 11.79
N ASN A 223 26.00 -8.21 12.42
CA ASN A 223 26.74 -9.11 13.31
C ASN A 223 26.30 -9.03 14.78
N HIS A 224 25.67 -7.94 15.19
CA HIS A 224 25.33 -7.69 16.59
C HIS A 224 23.82 -7.54 16.80
N LEU A 225 23.16 -6.55 16.21
CA LEU A 225 21.71 -6.34 16.41
C LEU A 225 20.88 -7.55 15.96
N LEU A 226 21.06 -8.01 14.72
CA LEU A 226 20.28 -9.14 14.20
C LEU A 226 20.59 -10.43 14.96
N ALA A 227 21.84 -10.61 15.40
CA ALA A 227 22.23 -11.76 16.23
C ALA A 227 21.54 -11.74 17.60
N LEU A 228 21.43 -10.56 18.24
CA LEU A 228 20.66 -10.39 19.48
C LEU A 228 19.19 -10.77 19.27
N LEU A 229 18.55 -10.19 18.25
CA LEU A 229 17.13 -10.41 17.97
C LEU A 229 16.80 -11.86 17.70
N GLU A 230 17.64 -12.56 16.93
CA GLU A 230 17.50 -13.98 16.68
C GLU A 230 17.70 -14.81 17.97
N GLY A 231 18.70 -14.43 18.78
CA GLY A 231 19.01 -15.09 20.04
C GLY A 231 17.91 -14.99 21.10
N ILE A 232 17.15 -13.89 21.12
CA ILE A 232 16.10 -13.63 22.12
C ILE A 232 14.67 -13.84 21.61
N LYS A 233 14.48 -14.23 20.34
CA LYS A 233 13.15 -14.24 19.68
C LYS A 233 12.04 -14.94 20.47
N ASN A 234 12.38 -16.02 21.17
CA ASN A 234 11.46 -16.88 21.92
C ASN A 234 11.38 -16.56 23.42
N ARG A 235 12.10 -15.54 23.90
CA ARG A 235 12.09 -15.17 25.33
C ARG A 235 10.91 -14.26 25.67
N LYS A 236 10.40 -14.35 26.91
CA LYS A 236 9.26 -13.56 27.40
C LYS A 236 9.68 -12.13 27.81
N ASP A 237 10.88 -12.00 28.35
CA ASP A 237 11.50 -10.77 28.83
C ASP A 237 12.14 -9.92 27.72
N LYS A 238 12.05 -10.34 26.45
CA LYS A 238 12.54 -9.55 25.30
C LYS A 238 11.97 -8.12 25.22
N ASN A 239 10.79 -7.91 25.81
CA ASN A 239 10.13 -6.60 25.90
C ASN A 239 10.82 -5.65 26.89
N HIS A 240 11.80 -6.11 27.68
CA HIS A 240 12.66 -5.26 28.49
C HIS A 240 13.64 -4.44 27.64
N ILE A 241 13.81 -4.79 26.35
CA ILE A 241 14.65 -4.05 25.42
C ILE A 241 13.79 -3.07 24.64
N LEU A 242 14.07 -1.78 24.83
CA LEU A 242 13.52 -0.69 24.05
C LEU A 242 14.56 -0.22 23.03
N PHE A 243 14.33 -0.51 21.76
CA PHE A 243 15.26 -0.13 20.69
C PHE A 243 15.00 1.29 20.18
N ASN A 244 16.01 2.15 20.17
CA ASN A 244 15.99 3.48 19.55
C ASN A 244 16.93 3.50 18.34
N PHE A 245 16.36 3.33 17.15
CA PHE A 245 17.14 3.35 15.92
C PHE A 245 17.20 4.75 15.31
N TYR A 246 18.36 5.07 14.75
CA TYR A 246 18.60 6.29 14.00
C TYR A 246 19.44 5.99 12.75
N HIS A 247 19.50 6.88 11.79
CA HIS A 247 20.29 6.71 10.57
C HIS A 247 21.23 7.89 10.35
N ASN A 248 22.54 7.66 10.45
CA ASN A 248 23.56 8.66 10.18
C ASN A 248 24.76 8.02 9.49
N GLU A 249 24.90 8.24 8.19
CA GLU A 249 26.00 7.68 7.39
C GLU A 249 27.38 8.21 7.80
N GLN A 250 27.46 9.45 8.28
CA GLN A 250 28.73 10.08 8.67
C GLN A 250 29.28 9.50 9.98
N GLU A 251 28.42 9.20 10.93
CA GLU A 251 28.81 8.64 12.23
C GLU A 251 29.17 7.14 12.12
N GLY A 252 28.50 6.38 11.24
CA GLY A 252 28.74 4.95 11.07
C GLY A 252 28.67 4.18 12.40
N HIS A 253 29.78 3.56 12.81
CA HIS A 253 29.90 2.85 14.11
C HIS A 253 29.94 3.79 15.33
N LEU A 254 30.30 5.06 15.16
CA LEU A 254 30.42 5.99 16.27
C LEU A 254 29.06 6.19 16.97
N PRO A 255 29.05 6.35 18.30
CA PRO A 255 27.83 6.70 19.01
C PRO A 255 27.38 8.11 18.61
N LYS A 256 26.12 8.43 18.94
CA LYS A 256 25.56 9.78 18.82
C LYS A 256 26.50 10.83 19.42
N GLY A 257 26.46 12.03 18.86
CA GLY A 257 27.14 13.20 19.40
C GLY A 257 26.89 13.44 20.90
N LYS A 258 27.78 14.23 21.52
CA LYS A 258 27.80 14.48 22.97
C LYS A 258 26.45 14.97 23.51
N GLU A 259 25.85 15.97 22.87
CA GLU A 259 24.62 16.60 23.39
C GLU A 259 23.42 15.66 23.27
N ASP A 260 23.26 14.94 22.15
CA ASP A 260 22.24 13.90 21.99
C ASP A 260 22.38 12.77 23.02
N THR A 261 23.63 12.34 23.27
CA THR A 261 23.91 11.31 24.27
C THR A 261 23.55 11.81 25.67
N LEU A 262 23.90 13.05 26.01
CA LEU A 262 23.55 13.66 27.31
C LEU A 262 22.03 13.80 27.49
N HIS A 263 21.30 14.15 26.43
CA HIS A 263 19.85 14.21 26.44
C HIS A 263 19.25 12.84 26.79
N VAL A 264 19.66 11.78 26.09
CA VAL A 264 19.23 10.39 26.38
C VAL A 264 19.61 9.98 27.81
N LEU A 265 20.83 10.33 28.23
CA LEU A 265 21.32 10.05 29.58
C LEU A 265 20.65 10.88 30.66
N ASN A 266 19.90 11.93 30.36
CA ASN A 266 19.21 12.73 31.37
C ASN A 266 17.70 12.40 31.40
N GLU A 267 17.09 11.94 30.29
CA GLU A 267 15.64 11.82 30.10
C GLU A 267 15.05 10.38 30.11
N THR A 268 15.65 9.41 30.80
CA THR A 268 15.22 7.99 30.73
C THR A 268 13.72 7.74 31.06
N PRO A 269 13.12 6.60 30.60
CA PRO A 269 11.99 6.54 29.66
C PRO A 269 10.59 6.86 30.22
N SER A 270 10.46 7.26 31.48
CA SER A 270 9.16 7.64 32.05
C SER A 270 8.64 9.00 31.53
N GLN A 271 9.46 9.75 30.80
CA GLN A 271 9.12 11.08 30.26
C GLN A 271 9.23 11.21 28.74
N CYS A 272 9.64 10.15 28.01
CA CYS A 272 9.59 10.18 26.55
C CYS A 272 8.13 10.14 26.10
N SER A 273 7.59 11.31 25.75
CA SER A 273 6.28 11.42 25.12
C SER A 273 6.27 10.58 23.85
N PHE A 274 5.62 9.42 23.89
CA PHE A 274 5.24 8.68 22.70
C PHE A 274 4.43 9.59 21.79
N ILE A 275 4.46 9.38 20.47
CA ILE A 275 3.36 9.85 19.61
C ILE A 275 2.13 9.32 20.31
N LYS A 276 1.29 10.23 20.83
CA LYS A 276 0.07 9.82 21.49
C LYS A 276 -0.85 9.35 20.39
N LEU A 277 -0.62 8.12 19.92
CA LEU A 277 -1.53 7.40 19.07
C LEU A 277 -2.70 6.98 19.95
N ASN A 278 -3.89 6.93 19.37
CA ASN A 278 -4.98 6.18 19.97
C ASN A 278 -4.59 4.71 20.02
N SER A 279 -5.01 4.00 21.07
CA SER A 279 -4.75 2.57 21.22
C SER A 279 -5.54 1.81 20.16
N LEU A 280 -4.94 1.61 18.99
CA LEU A 280 -5.53 0.92 17.85
C LEU A 280 -4.72 -0.34 17.54
N GLU A 281 -5.42 -1.43 17.29
CA GLU A 281 -4.84 -2.63 16.71
C GLU A 281 -4.81 -2.51 15.19
N THR A 282 -3.86 -3.19 14.55
CA THR A 282 -3.70 -3.13 13.08
C THR A 282 -4.92 -3.65 12.32
N SER A 283 -5.76 -4.49 12.93
CA SER A 283 -7.03 -4.98 12.40
C SER A 283 -8.10 -3.89 12.24
N GLN A 284 -7.89 -2.74 12.90
CA GLN A 284 -8.75 -1.56 12.80
C GLN A 284 -8.30 -0.62 11.67
N LEU A 285 -7.12 -0.80 11.07
CA LEU A 285 -6.59 0.06 10.02
C LEU A 285 -7.10 -0.34 8.63
N ILE A 286 -7.18 0.64 7.72
CA ILE A 286 -7.22 0.37 6.28
C ILE A 286 -5.79 0.10 5.82
N LYS A 287 -5.49 -1.14 5.42
CA LYS A 287 -4.17 -1.51 4.88
C LYS A 287 -4.18 -1.43 3.35
N ILE A 288 -3.13 -0.85 2.76
CA ILE A 288 -2.97 -0.79 1.29
C ILE A 288 -2.78 -2.18 0.70
N THR A 289 -2.10 -3.08 1.42
CA THR A 289 -1.94 -4.48 1.05
C THR A 289 -2.20 -5.38 2.25
N ASN A 290 -2.65 -6.62 2.00
CA ASN A 290 -2.97 -7.59 3.05
C ASN A 290 -1.93 -8.70 3.15
N VAL A 291 -1.77 -9.22 4.38
CA VAL A 291 -0.97 -10.42 4.66
C VAL A 291 -1.45 -11.59 3.80
N ASN A 292 -0.50 -12.27 3.16
CA ASN A 292 -0.77 -13.45 2.35
C ASN A 292 0.43 -14.41 2.40
N ARG A 293 0.31 -15.56 1.74
CA ARG A 293 1.34 -16.62 1.78
C ARG A 293 2.72 -16.16 1.30
N LYS A 294 2.80 -15.16 0.42
CA LYS A 294 4.05 -14.61 -0.13
C LYS A 294 4.63 -13.46 0.70
N SER A 295 3.97 -13.01 1.77
CA SER A 295 4.39 -11.81 2.51
C SER A 295 5.83 -11.93 3.04
N THR A 296 6.19 -13.06 3.65
CA THR A 296 7.57 -13.32 4.13
C THR A 296 8.59 -13.36 2.98
N ASP A 297 8.26 -13.96 1.84
CA ASP A 297 9.16 -14.03 0.67
C ASP A 297 9.42 -12.65 0.08
N ILE A 298 8.37 -11.83 -0.07
CA ILE A 298 8.48 -10.44 -0.51
C ILE A 298 9.31 -9.64 0.51
N GLY A 299 9.04 -9.80 1.81
CA GLY A 299 9.82 -9.16 2.86
C GLY A 299 11.31 -9.49 2.76
N ASN A 300 11.67 -10.75 2.52
CA ASN A 300 13.07 -11.17 2.36
C ASN A 300 13.76 -10.55 1.13
N GLN A 301 13.03 -10.30 0.04
CA GLN A 301 13.57 -9.58 -1.12
C GLN A 301 13.87 -8.12 -0.75
N ILE A 302 12.93 -7.46 -0.09
CA ILE A 302 13.07 -6.06 0.34
C ILE A 302 14.21 -5.89 1.37
N LEU A 303 14.46 -6.88 2.23
CA LEU A 303 15.63 -6.89 3.13
C LEU A 303 16.95 -6.77 2.38
N ARG A 304 17.01 -7.21 1.12
CA ARG A 304 18.18 -7.13 0.23
C ARG A 304 18.12 -5.91 -0.70
N ASN A 305 17.26 -4.94 -0.41
CA ASN A 305 16.97 -3.77 -1.24
C ASN A 305 16.40 -4.09 -2.64
N ASN A 306 15.87 -5.29 -2.86
CA ASN A 306 15.07 -5.55 -4.05
C ASN A 306 13.60 -5.18 -3.79
N PHE A 307 13.20 -3.98 -4.21
CA PHE A 307 11.94 -3.34 -3.85
C PHE A 307 10.78 -3.89 -4.67
N PHE A 308 9.91 -4.62 -3.99
CA PHE A 308 8.59 -4.99 -4.50
C PHE A 308 7.56 -3.91 -4.12
N ILE A 309 6.99 -3.22 -5.10
CA ILE A 309 6.11 -2.05 -4.88
C ILE A 309 4.63 -2.29 -5.24
N LYS A 310 4.35 -3.21 -6.17
CA LYS A 310 2.97 -3.57 -6.59
C LYS A 310 2.96 -4.87 -7.41
N ASN A 311 1.91 -5.68 -7.24
CA ASN A 311 1.64 -6.82 -8.11
C ASN A 311 1.49 -6.40 -9.59
N GLY A 312 2.18 -7.12 -10.48
CA GLY A 312 2.15 -6.85 -11.92
C GLY A 312 3.20 -5.84 -12.40
N LEU A 313 4.04 -5.33 -11.51
CA LEU A 313 5.26 -4.59 -11.83
C LEU A 313 6.48 -5.42 -11.42
N ASP A 314 7.58 -5.26 -12.14
CA ASP A 314 8.87 -5.85 -11.78
C ASP A 314 9.46 -5.16 -10.55
N SER A 315 10.27 -5.90 -9.78
CA SER A 315 10.97 -5.36 -8.62
C SER A 315 12.12 -4.43 -9.03
N ILE A 316 12.41 -3.43 -8.20
CA ILE A 316 13.51 -2.48 -8.43
C ILE A 316 14.73 -2.87 -7.58
N ASP A 317 15.90 -3.01 -8.18
CA ASP A 317 17.13 -3.29 -7.45
C ASP A 317 17.78 -1.99 -6.92
N PHE A 318 17.84 -1.86 -5.59
CA PHE A 318 18.51 -0.77 -4.86
C PHE A 318 19.66 -1.29 -3.97
N SER A 319 20.31 -2.37 -4.37
CA SER A 319 21.47 -2.94 -3.65
C SER A 319 22.60 -1.93 -3.41
N GLU A 320 22.83 -0.99 -4.34
CA GLU A 320 23.83 0.08 -4.25
C GLU A 320 23.35 1.35 -3.52
N GLY A 321 22.09 1.38 -3.08
CA GLY A 321 21.49 2.55 -2.43
C GLY A 321 20.10 2.86 -2.99
N ILE A 322 19.22 3.39 -2.14
CA ILE A 322 17.84 3.71 -2.54
C ILE A 322 17.87 5.01 -3.35
N ASN A 323 17.51 4.92 -4.63
CA ASN A 323 17.27 6.09 -5.48
C ASN A 323 15.77 6.42 -5.49
N TRP A 324 15.39 7.45 -4.74
CA TRP A 324 14.00 7.92 -4.68
C TRP A 324 13.51 8.58 -5.98
N ASP A 325 14.44 9.01 -6.85
CA ASP A 325 14.18 9.56 -8.19
C ASP A 325 14.29 8.51 -9.31
N TYR A 326 14.12 7.24 -8.98
CA TYR A 326 14.20 6.15 -9.95
C TYR A 326 13.23 6.31 -11.14
N GLU A 327 13.75 6.28 -12.37
CA GLU A 327 12.95 6.33 -13.60
C GLU A 327 12.93 4.98 -14.31
N HIS A 328 11.73 4.42 -14.55
CA HIS A 328 11.56 3.15 -15.24
C HIS A 328 11.26 3.34 -16.74
N GLY A 329 11.99 2.64 -17.62
CA GLY A 329 11.93 2.84 -19.07
C GLY A 329 10.58 2.58 -19.75
N ALA A 330 9.71 1.73 -19.18
CA ALA A 330 8.40 1.43 -19.75
C ALA A 330 7.23 2.22 -19.12
N SER A 331 7.38 2.77 -17.91
CA SER A 331 6.27 3.31 -17.09
C SER A 331 6.74 4.14 -15.89
N GLY A 332 7.63 5.11 -16.10
CA GLY A 332 8.25 5.92 -15.04
C GLY A 332 7.28 6.45 -13.98
N ASN A 333 6.18 7.10 -14.40
CA ASN A 333 5.19 7.67 -13.48
C ASN A 333 4.53 6.63 -12.56
N THR A 334 4.24 5.42 -13.06
CA THR A 334 3.59 4.37 -12.27
C THR A 334 4.55 3.83 -11.20
N TYR A 335 5.82 3.62 -11.57
CA TYR A 335 6.84 3.19 -10.63
C TYR A 335 7.09 4.26 -9.56
N GLN A 336 7.24 5.52 -9.97
CA GLN A 336 7.39 6.65 -9.06
C GLN A 336 6.20 6.80 -8.10
N LEU A 337 4.96 6.67 -8.60
CA LEU A 337 3.76 6.73 -7.75
C LEU A 337 3.84 5.70 -6.63
N TYR A 338 4.13 4.42 -6.91
CA TYR A 338 4.15 3.39 -5.88
C TYR A 338 5.40 3.39 -5.00
N LEU A 339 6.53 3.88 -5.52
CA LEU A 339 7.74 4.12 -4.75
C LEU A 339 7.50 5.25 -3.73
N GLN A 340 6.98 6.41 -4.18
CA GLN A 340 6.66 7.56 -3.33
C GLN A 340 5.44 7.33 -2.43
N SER A 341 4.60 6.32 -2.73
CA SER A 341 3.56 5.83 -1.80
C SER A 341 4.13 5.06 -0.61
N LEU A 342 5.43 4.75 -0.61
CA LEU A 342 6.07 3.88 0.37
C LEU A 342 5.38 2.51 0.50
N ASN A 343 4.87 1.97 -0.61
CA ASN A 343 4.19 0.67 -0.61
C ASN A 343 5.08 -0.47 -0.10
N VAL A 344 6.39 -0.34 -0.28
CA VAL A 344 7.40 -1.24 0.27
C VAL A 344 7.23 -1.45 1.78
N LEU A 345 6.80 -0.42 2.53
CA LEU A 345 6.50 -0.54 3.96
C LEU A 345 5.33 -1.51 4.20
N SER A 346 4.24 -1.39 3.43
CA SER A 346 3.08 -2.30 3.57
C SER A 346 3.49 -3.77 3.47
N TYR A 347 4.38 -4.10 2.53
CA TYR A 347 4.87 -5.46 2.34
C TYR A 347 5.78 -5.95 3.48
N LEU A 348 6.69 -5.11 3.96
CA LEU A 348 7.53 -5.42 5.13
C LEU A 348 6.69 -5.63 6.40
N LEU A 349 5.71 -4.76 6.63
CA LEU A 349 4.84 -4.84 7.80
C LEU A 349 3.94 -6.08 7.75
N ASN A 350 3.50 -6.49 6.56
CA ASN A 350 2.79 -7.76 6.38
C ASN A 350 3.69 -8.97 6.66
N ALA A 351 4.97 -8.92 6.28
CA ALA A 351 5.94 -9.95 6.65
C ALA A 351 6.18 -9.99 8.17
N PHE A 352 6.24 -8.82 8.82
CA PHE A 352 6.33 -8.70 10.27
C PHE A 352 5.12 -9.32 10.97
N GLU A 353 3.90 -8.96 10.60
CA GLU A 353 2.68 -9.56 11.19
C GLU A 353 2.63 -11.07 10.99
N GLN A 354 3.06 -11.56 9.81
CA GLN A 354 3.05 -13.00 9.51
C GLN A 354 4.07 -13.78 10.36
N SER A 355 5.26 -13.23 10.59
CA SER A 355 6.38 -13.98 11.16
C SER A 355 6.78 -13.54 12.57
N SER A 356 6.27 -12.40 13.05
CA SER A 356 6.72 -11.70 14.26
C SER A 356 8.24 -11.43 14.30
N ASN A 357 8.92 -11.39 13.15
CA ASN A 357 10.37 -11.22 13.09
C ASN A 357 10.72 -9.74 12.92
N LEU A 358 11.30 -9.15 13.96
CA LEU A 358 11.55 -7.72 14.06
C LEU A 358 12.40 -7.17 12.89
N LYS A 359 13.23 -7.98 12.23
CA LYS A 359 14.05 -7.55 11.08
C LYS A 359 13.24 -6.82 9.99
N TYR A 360 11.99 -7.20 9.76
CA TYR A 360 11.14 -6.54 8.76
C TYR A 360 10.68 -5.15 9.22
N LEU A 361 10.35 -5.00 10.50
CA LEU A 361 9.99 -3.72 11.10
C LEU A 361 11.21 -2.79 11.16
N LEU A 362 12.40 -3.33 11.43
CA LEU A 362 13.67 -2.58 11.35
C LEU A 362 13.94 -2.06 9.93
N LYS A 363 13.76 -2.91 8.92
CA LYS A 363 13.93 -2.48 7.54
C LYS A 363 12.91 -1.43 7.12
N ALA A 364 11.67 -1.55 7.62
CA ALA A 364 10.65 -0.54 7.39
C ALA A 364 11.05 0.81 8.03
N HIS A 365 11.64 0.78 9.23
CA HIS A 365 12.18 1.97 9.87
C HIS A 365 13.34 2.58 9.08
N GLU A 366 14.32 1.79 8.67
CA GLU A 366 15.46 2.23 7.83
C GLU A 366 14.99 2.93 6.55
N ILE A 367 14.06 2.31 5.80
CA ILE A 367 13.51 2.86 4.56
C ILE A 367 12.74 4.16 4.83
N THR A 368 11.97 4.21 5.93
CA THR A 368 11.22 5.41 6.31
C THR A 368 12.16 6.56 6.65
N GLU A 369 13.23 6.30 7.40
CA GLU A 369 14.25 7.32 7.74
C GLU A 369 14.98 7.82 6.48
N SER A 370 15.33 6.91 5.57
CA SER A 370 15.92 7.26 4.27
C SER A 370 14.99 8.16 3.45
N TRP A 371 13.69 7.84 3.39
CA TRP A 371 12.71 8.66 2.67
C TRP A 371 12.51 10.03 3.32
N ILE A 372 12.46 10.12 4.66
CA ILE A 372 12.35 11.40 5.35
C ILE A 372 13.57 12.28 5.04
N ALA A 373 14.78 11.73 5.10
CA ALA A 373 16.00 12.45 4.76
C ALA A 373 16.04 12.93 3.29
N TYR A 374 15.37 12.20 2.38
CA TYR A 374 15.16 12.64 1.00
C TYR A 374 14.13 13.76 0.91
N ASN A 375 12.96 13.63 1.54
CA ASN A 375 11.92 14.67 1.58
C ASN A 375 12.42 15.98 2.20
N ASP A 376 13.27 15.91 3.23
CA ASP A 376 13.80 17.09 3.93
C ASP A 376 14.75 17.93 3.06
N LYS A 377 15.23 17.38 1.93
CA LYS A 377 16.01 18.11 0.93
C LYS A 377 15.13 18.89 -0.07
N ASP A 378 13.81 18.77 0.03
CA ASP A 378 12.82 19.35 -0.88
C ASP A 378 13.14 19.12 -2.37
N PRO A 379 13.25 17.84 -2.79
CA PRO A 379 13.67 17.50 -4.14
C PRO A 379 12.57 17.82 -5.17
N ASP A 380 12.97 18.13 -6.40
CA ASP A 380 12.06 18.36 -7.52
C ASP A 380 11.51 17.03 -8.05
N ASN A 381 10.55 16.45 -7.33
CA ASN A 381 9.87 15.21 -7.70
C ASN A 381 8.36 15.39 -7.61
N SER A 382 7.70 15.42 -8.77
CA SER A 382 6.26 15.63 -8.89
C SER A 382 5.39 14.58 -8.18
N MET A 383 5.90 13.37 -7.94
CA MET A 383 5.17 12.30 -7.23
C MET A 383 5.36 12.33 -5.72
N LEU A 384 6.28 13.16 -5.21
CA LEU A 384 6.51 13.30 -3.77
C LEU A 384 5.24 13.80 -3.06
N TRP A 385 4.66 14.89 -3.56
CA TRP A 385 3.43 15.50 -3.05
C TRP A 385 2.38 15.56 -4.16
N TYR A 386 1.79 14.40 -4.44
CA TYR A 386 0.67 14.23 -5.38
C TYR A 386 -0.49 13.45 -4.73
N ASP A 387 -1.69 13.47 -5.33
CA ASP A 387 -2.93 12.98 -4.74
C ASP A 387 -2.84 11.53 -4.19
N HIS A 388 -2.66 10.55 -5.08
CA HIS A 388 -2.58 9.12 -4.78
C HIS A 388 -1.36 8.75 -3.92
N PRO A 389 -0.11 9.13 -4.26
CA PRO A 389 1.03 8.71 -3.47
C PRO A 389 1.00 9.25 -2.05
N THR A 390 0.55 10.50 -1.84
CA THR A 390 0.44 11.07 -0.50
C THR A 390 -0.62 10.34 0.34
N ALA A 391 -1.76 10.02 -0.26
CA ALA A 391 -2.82 9.27 0.42
C ALA A 391 -2.35 7.87 0.86
N TYR A 392 -1.69 7.13 -0.03
CA TYR A 392 -1.21 5.78 0.28
C TYR A 392 -0.03 5.81 1.25
N ARG A 393 0.86 6.78 1.11
CA ARG A 393 1.98 6.99 2.04
C ARG A 393 1.47 7.24 3.46
N ALA A 394 0.42 8.05 3.64
CA ALA A 394 -0.20 8.25 4.95
C ALA A 394 -0.71 6.93 5.58
N HIS A 395 -1.37 6.07 4.79
CA HIS A 395 -1.81 4.75 5.29
C HIS A 395 -0.62 3.86 5.70
N ASN A 396 0.43 3.82 4.86
CA ASN A 396 1.61 3.00 5.11
C ASN A 396 2.41 3.50 6.33
N LEU A 397 2.53 4.82 6.49
CA LEU A 397 3.16 5.44 7.66
C LEU A 397 2.36 5.14 8.93
N VAL A 398 1.03 5.30 8.92
CA VAL A 398 0.19 4.94 10.07
C VAL A 398 0.35 3.47 10.45
N TYR A 399 0.35 2.57 9.46
CA TYR A 399 0.55 1.15 9.71
C TYR A 399 1.92 0.87 10.35
N PHE A 400 2.97 1.53 9.87
CA PHE A 400 4.30 1.48 10.47
C PHE A 400 4.32 1.99 11.91
N LEU A 401 3.71 3.16 12.18
CA LEU A 401 3.68 3.78 13.51
C LEU A 401 2.93 2.91 14.53
N VAL A 402 1.77 2.36 14.17
CA VAL A 402 0.94 1.52 15.04
C VAL A 402 1.66 0.22 15.42
N LEU A 403 2.44 -0.38 14.51
CA LEU A 403 3.25 -1.56 14.83
C LEU A 403 4.51 -1.18 15.61
N SER A 404 5.16 -0.07 15.26
CA SER A 404 6.43 0.34 15.86
C SER A 404 6.31 0.73 17.32
N GLN A 405 5.20 1.36 17.74
CA GLN A 405 5.02 1.83 19.13
C GLN A 405 5.25 0.76 20.21
N LYS A 406 5.04 -0.53 19.89
CA LYS A 406 5.20 -1.66 20.83
C LYS A 406 6.60 -2.28 20.81
N HIS A 407 7.46 -1.90 19.86
CA HIS A 407 8.71 -2.62 19.56
C HIS A 407 9.92 -1.72 19.35
N ILE A 408 9.71 -0.49 18.89
CA ILE A 408 10.75 0.47 18.50
C ILE A 408 10.39 1.84 19.07
N HIS A 409 11.35 2.48 19.72
CA HIS A 409 11.31 3.87 20.09
C HIS A 409 11.53 4.75 18.86
N LEU A 410 10.54 5.60 18.57
CA LEU A 410 10.57 6.54 17.46
C LEU A 410 10.70 7.98 17.99
N ASP A 411 11.42 8.84 17.24
CA ASP A 411 11.44 10.28 17.52
C ASP A 411 10.03 10.86 17.30
N THR A 412 9.32 11.02 18.41
CA THR A 412 7.92 11.42 18.38
C THR A 412 7.71 12.79 17.75
N LYS A 413 8.63 13.74 17.96
CA LYS A 413 8.50 15.09 17.39
C LYS A 413 8.68 15.04 15.88
N LYS A 414 9.66 14.29 15.40
CA LYS A 414 9.93 14.10 13.96
C LYS A 414 8.73 13.47 13.25
N TYR A 415 8.22 12.35 13.77
CA TYR A 415 7.10 11.65 13.15
C TYR A 415 5.76 12.39 13.30
N ALA A 416 5.55 13.14 14.39
CA ALA A 416 4.37 14.01 14.52
C ALA A 416 4.36 15.09 13.43
N LYS A 417 5.47 15.81 13.25
CA LYS A 417 5.62 16.81 12.15
C LYS A 417 5.42 16.19 10.78
N LEU A 418 5.93 14.98 10.56
CA LEU A 418 5.74 14.28 9.30
C LEU A 418 4.26 14.01 9.02
N VAL A 419 3.53 13.52 10.02
CA VAL A 419 2.09 13.25 9.90
C VAL A 419 1.29 14.54 9.73
N GLU A 420 1.64 15.60 10.45
CA GLU A 420 1.04 16.94 10.29
C GLU A 420 1.20 17.45 8.86
N LYS A 421 2.40 17.37 8.27
CA LYS A 421 2.65 17.74 6.86
C LYS A 421 1.76 16.97 5.89
N HIS A 422 1.52 15.67 6.14
CA HIS A 422 0.58 14.88 5.33
C HIS A 422 -0.86 15.34 5.50
N ALA A 423 -1.29 15.58 6.74
CA ALA A 423 -2.64 16.05 7.02
C ALA A 423 -2.92 17.42 6.39
N GLU A 424 -1.96 18.36 6.44
CA GLU A 424 -2.04 19.67 5.78
C GLU A 424 -2.21 19.54 4.27
N TYR A 425 -1.38 18.72 3.62
CA TYR A 425 -1.49 18.49 2.18
C TYR A 425 -2.85 17.90 1.79
N LEU A 426 -3.30 16.87 2.52
CA LEU A 426 -4.58 16.18 2.29
C LEU A 426 -5.78 17.07 2.59
N MET A 427 -5.64 18.01 3.53
CA MET A 427 -6.68 18.95 3.94
C MET A 427 -6.85 20.11 2.96
N SER A 428 -5.84 20.47 2.17
CA SER A 428 -5.96 21.54 1.16
C SER A 428 -6.96 21.16 0.05
N ASP A 429 -7.82 22.10 -0.35
CA ASP A 429 -8.73 21.92 -1.50
C ASP A 429 -7.99 22.08 -2.84
N ASP A 430 -6.87 22.81 -2.87
CA ASP A 430 -6.04 23.00 -4.07
C ASP A 430 -5.42 21.68 -4.58
N ASN A 431 -5.22 20.72 -3.66
CA ASN A 431 -4.68 19.40 -3.94
C ASN A 431 -5.77 18.34 -4.21
N TYR A 432 -7.04 18.71 -4.07
CA TYR A 432 -8.16 17.78 -4.07
C TYR A 432 -8.92 17.76 -5.40
N ARG A 433 -9.39 16.58 -5.80
CA ARG A 433 -10.25 16.39 -6.98
C ARG A 433 -11.37 15.41 -6.63
N LYS A 434 -12.60 15.70 -7.08
CA LYS A 434 -13.77 14.81 -6.91
C LYS A 434 -13.69 13.60 -7.85
N ASN A 435 -12.80 12.68 -7.55
CA ASN A 435 -12.59 11.44 -8.29
C ASN A 435 -12.12 10.33 -7.34
N ASN A 436 -11.77 9.16 -7.88
CA ASN A 436 -11.27 8.05 -7.06
C ASN A 436 -10.00 8.36 -6.26
N HIS A 437 -9.11 9.26 -6.71
CA HIS A 437 -7.95 9.70 -5.92
C HIS A 437 -8.36 10.61 -4.76
N GLY A 438 -9.33 11.51 -4.96
CA GLY A 438 -9.91 12.30 -3.87
C GLY A 438 -10.49 11.43 -2.75
N ILE A 439 -11.22 10.38 -3.13
CA ILE A 439 -11.72 9.38 -2.17
C ILE A 439 -10.56 8.73 -1.39
N MET A 440 -9.44 8.42 -2.04
CA MET A 440 -8.25 7.89 -1.35
C MET A 440 -7.64 8.92 -0.39
N MET A 441 -7.58 10.20 -0.77
CA MET A 441 -7.11 11.29 0.09
C MET A 441 -7.98 11.47 1.32
N ASP A 442 -9.30 11.46 1.17
CA ASP A 442 -10.23 11.63 2.30
C ASP A 442 -10.14 10.46 3.28
N ARG A 443 -10.00 9.22 2.76
CA ARG A 443 -9.75 8.02 3.58
C ARG A 443 -8.47 8.17 4.41
N ALA A 444 -7.40 8.66 3.79
CA ALA A 444 -6.14 8.92 4.48
C ALA A 444 -6.30 10.00 5.56
N LEU A 445 -6.99 11.11 5.25
CA LEU A 445 -7.22 12.21 6.18
C LEU A 445 -8.03 11.77 7.41
N ILE A 446 -9.08 10.97 7.20
CA ILE A 446 -9.87 10.37 8.28
C ILE A 446 -9.00 9.44 9.13
N LEU A 447 -8.20 8.57 8.49
CA LEU A 447 -7.29 7.66 9.18
C LEU A 447 -6.32 8.43 10.09
N LEU A 448 -5.72 9.51 9.59
CA LEU A 448 -4.84 10.37 10.40
C LEU A 448 -5.58 10.96 11.59
N GLY A 449 -6.79 11.50 11.39
CA GLY A 449 -7.59 12.06 12.49
C GLY A 449 -8.03 11.04 13.53
N ILE A 450 -8.31 9.79 13.14
CA ILE A 450 -8.67 8.71 14.06
C ILE A 450 -7.46 8.23 14.86
N VAL A 451 -6.29 8.16 14.24
CA VAL A 451 -5.09 7.56 14.85
C VAL A 451 -4.34 8.56 15.73
N MET A 452 -4.29 9.84 15.34
CA MET A 452 -3.49 10.86 16.00
C MET A 452 -4.26 11.57 17.11
N LYS A 453 -3.64 11.77 18.29
CA LYS A 453 -4.13 12.75 19.27
C LYS A 453 -3.59 14.14 18.94
N HIS A 454 -4.24 14.83 18.00
CA HIS A 454 -3.89 16.17 17.54
C HIS A 454 -5.09 17.13 17.68
N PRO A 455 -4.90 18.43 17.99
CA PRO A 455 -6.01 19.39 18.13
C PRO A 455 -6.93 19.48 16.90
N ASN A 456 -6.37 19.31 15.69
CA ASN A 456 -7.13 19.33 14.44
C ASN A 456 -7.73 17.96 14.03
N SER A 457 -7.54 16.89 14.81
CA SER A 457 -8.00 15.54 14.43
C SER A 457 -9.50 15.50 14.10
N ALA A 458 -10.33 16.19 14.89
CA ALA A 458 -11.76 16.28 14.63
C ALA A 458 -12.07 16.96 13.29
N ASN A 459 -11.34 18.03 12.96
CA ASN A 459 -11.51 18.75 11.69
C ASN A 459 -11.08 17.88 10.49
N TRP A 460 -10.02 17.09 10.63
CA TRP A 460 -9.58 16.15 9.59
C TRP A 460 -10.65 15.09 9.30
N ILE A 461 -11.20 14.47 10.34
CA ILE A 461 -12.28 13.47 10.22
C ILE A 461 -13.52 14.11 9.57
N GLN A 462 -13.97 15.26 10.07
CA GLN A 462 -15.16 15.94 9.56
C GLN A 462 -14.99 16.35 8.09
N LYS A 463 -13.83 16.92 7.71
CA LYS A 463 -13.57 17.31 6.33
C LYS A 463 -13.56 16.10 5.39
N GLY A 464 -12.87 15.03 5.76
CA GLY A 464 -12.83 13.81 4.95
C GLY A 464 -14.22 13.17 4.80
N ILE A 465 -15.01 13.06 5.88
CA ILE A 465 -16.39 12.53 5.79
C ILE A 465 -17.26 13.44 4.92
N TRP A 466 -17.15 14.76 5.06
CA TRP A 466 -17.92 15.71 4.25
C TRP A 466 -17.57 15.59 2.76
N ARG A 467 -16.28 15.59 2.40
CA ARG A 467 -15.82 15.44 1.00
C ARG A 467 -16.20 14.10 0.39
N LEU A 468 -16.18 13.01 1.16
CA LEU A 468 -16.68 11.70 0.71
C LEU A 468 -18.17 11.75 0.38
N LYS A 469 -18.98 12.38 1.23
CA LYS A 469 -20.43 12.52 0.96
C LYS A 469 -20.67 13.41 -0.26
N ASP A 470 -20.02 14.56 -0.32
CA ASP A 470 -20.13 15.51 -1.43
C ASP A 470 -19.72 14.86 -2.77
N THR A 471 -18.62 14.11 -2.79
CA THR A 471 -18.20 13.33 -3.97
C THR A 471 -19.22 12.26 -4.31
N PHE A 472 -19.70 11.48 -3.34
CA PHE A 472 -20.67 10.41 -3.55
C PHE A 472 -21.96 10.90 -4.20
N TYR A 473 -22.59 11.95 -3.66
CA TYR A 473 -23.84 12.47 -4.19
C TYR A 473 -23.69 13.10 -5.59
N SER A 474 -22.47 13.49 -5.97
CA SER A 474 -22.18 13.97 -7.32
C SER A 474 -21.84 12.87 -8.33
N SER A 475 -21.49 11.66 -7.86
CA SER A 475 -20.94 10.59 -8.71
C SER A 475 -21.83 9.36 -8.86
N TYR A 476 -23.02 9.37 -8.25
CA TYR A 476 -24.01 8.29 -8.33
C TYR A 476 -25.37 8.79 -8.79
N SER A 477 -26.04 8.00 -9.63
CA SER A 477 -27.45 8.19 -9.97
C SER A 477 -28.36 7.84 -8.80
N HIS A 478 -29.63 8.22 -8.90
CA HIS A 478 -30.67 7.83 -7.95
C HIS A 478 -30.96 6.32 -7.90
N GLN A 479 -30.54 5.55 -8.92
CA GLN A 479 -30.64 4.08 -8.92
C GLN A 479 -29.34 3.41 -8.47
N GLY A 480 -28.36 4.18 -7.99
CA GLY A 480 -27.09 3.66 -7.48
C GLY A 480 -26.05 3.36 -8.55
N VAL A 481 -26.23 3.81 -9.79
CA VAL A 481 -25.23 3.62 -10.85
C VAL A 481 -24.17 4.71 -10.75
N HIS A 482 -22.90 4.31 -10.61
CA HIS A 482 -21.77 5.24 -10.69
C HIS A 482 -21.66 5.88 -12.08
N LEU A 483 -21.49 7.20 -12.13
CA LEU A 483 -21.66 8.03 -13.34
C LEU A 483 -20.41 8.15 -14.22
N GLU A 484 -19.37 7.36 -13.97
CA GLU A 484 -18.13 7.30 -14.79
C GLU A 484 -18.24 6.32 -15.98
N ASN A 485 -19.44 5.95 -16.42
CA ASN A 485 -19.65 5.21 -17.69
C ASN A 485 -18.84 3.91 -17.83
N SER A 486 -18.47 3.27 -16.72
CA SER A 486 -17.64 2.06 -16.71
C SER A 486 -18.05 1.13 -15.57
N PRO A 487 -18.53 -0.09 -15.88
CA PRO A 487 -18.75 -1.15 -14.90
C PRO A 487 -17.51 -1.47 -14.03
N GLU A 488 -16.30 -1.37 -14.57
CA GLU A 488 -15.07 -1.56 -13.80
C GLU A 488 -14.88 -0.46 -12.73
N TYR A 489 -15.08 0.80 -13.10
CA TYR A 489 -14.95 1.93 -12.16
C TYR A 489 -16.06 2.00 -11.14
N HIS A 490 -17.29 1.62 -11.52
CA HIS A 490 -18.38 1.38 -10.57
C HIS A 490 -17.88 0.47 -9.44
N ARG A 491 -17.18 -0.63 -9.78
CA ARG A 491 -16.60 -1.56 -8.81
C ARG A 491 -15.50 -1.01 -7.94
N ILE A 492 -14.58 -0.27 -8.54
CA ILE A 492 -13.47 0.34 -7.80
C ILE A 492 -14.02 1.31 -6.74
N VAL A 493 -14.89 2.23 -7.14
CA VAL A 493 -15.41 3.29 -6.27
C VAL A 493 -16.31 2.73 -5.18
N GLU A 494 -17.20 1.80 -5.53
CA GLU A 494 -18.08 1.14 -4.57
C GLU A 494 -17.28 0.39 -3.49
N THR A 495 -16.19 -0.30 -3.86
CA THR A 495 -15.30 -0.98 -2.92
C THR A 495 -14.59 0.01 -1.98
N LEU A 496 -14.19 1.18 -2.49
CA LEU A 496 -13.61 2.24 -1.67
C LEU A 496 -14.60 2.73 -0.62
N TYR A 497 -15.85 3.02 -1.00
CA TYR A 497 -16.87 3.46 -0.05
C TYR A 497 -17.22 2.39 0.98
N ARG A 498 -17.44 1.13 0.56
CA ARG A 498 -17.73 0.03 1.51
C ARG A 498 -16.64 -0.18 2.53
N SER A 499 -15.38 -0.26 2.09
CA SER A 499 -14.24 -0.45 2.99
C SER A 499 -14.07 0.74 3.94
N THR A 500 -14.41 1.95 3.49
CA THR A 500 -14.40 3.15 4.32
C THR A 500 -15.50 3.12 5.37
N GLU A 501 -16.74 2.75 5.01
CA GLU A 501 -17.84 2.61 5.98
C GLU A 501 -17.53 1.53 7.02
N GLN A 502 -16.94 0.39 6.62
CA GLN A 502 -16.49 -0.62 7.57
C GLN A 502 -15.43 -0.09 8.54
N PHE A 503 -14.48 0.70 8.04
CA PHE A 503 -13.47 1.36 8.85
C PHE A 503 -14.08 2.38 9.83
N LEU A 504 -15.01 3.21 9.36
CA LEU A 504 -15.71 4.20 10.19
C LEU A 504 -16.51 3.52 11.30
N LYS A 505 -17.26 2.44 10.99
CA LYS A 505 -18.04 1.69 11.99
C LYS A 505 -17.18 1.11 13.11
N LYS A 506 -15.99 0.59 12.79
CA LYS A 506 -15.02 0.11 13.78
C LYS A 506 -14.53 1.22 14.73
N ASN A 507 -14.71 2.48 14.35
CA ASN A 507 -14.33 3.67 15.10
C ASN A 507 -15.54 4.53 15.51
N GLN A 508 -16.74 3.93 15.60
CA GLN A 508 -17.98 4.60 16.04
C GLN A 508 -18.38 5.82 15.20
N LEU A 509 -18.01 5.82 13.91
CA LEU A 509 -18.37 6.83 12.91
C LEU A 509 -19.16 6.18 11.77
N THR A 510 -19.73 7.00 10.88
CA THR A 510 -20.47 6.52 9.69
C THR A 510 -20.54 7.59 8.60
N LEU A 511 -20.66 7.15 7.34
CA LEU A 511 -21.05 8.01 6.21
C LEU A 511 -22.53 8.40 6.25
N GLY A 512 -23.34 7.77 7.11
CA GLY A 512 -24.74 8.07 7.30
C GLY A 512 -25.68 7.18 6.49
N LYS A 513 -26.89 7.00 7.00
CA LYS A 513 -27.88 6.03 6.50
C LYS A 513 -28.20 6.22 5.01
N ASP A 514 -28.48 7.45 4.58
CA ASP A 514 -28.93 7.73 3.21
C ASP A 514 -27.88 7.30 2.16
N LEU A 515 -26.60 7.56 2.43
CA LEU A 515 -25.50 7.13 1.58
C LEU A 515 -25.37 5.60 1.55
N ILE A 516 -25.50 4.96 2.71
CA ILE A 516 -25.40 3.49 2.84
C ILE A 516 -26.54 2.80 2.09
N ASP A 517 -27.75 3.36 2.15
CA ASP A 517 -28.91 2.85 1.42
C ASP A 517 -28.67 2.94 -0.10
N LEU A 518 -28.13 4.06 -0.61
CA LEU A 518 -27.76 4.20 -2.02
C LEU A 518 -26.59 3.29 -2.44
N LEU A 519 -25.61 3.06 -1.56
CA LEU A 519 -24.58 2.03 -1.77
C LEU A 519 -25.18 0.63 -1.85
N GLY A 520 -26.30 0.38 -1.16
CA GLY A 520 -27.08 -0.85 -1.29
C GLY A 520 -27.58 -1.03 -2.72
N LEU A 521 -28.19 0.02 -3.30
CA LEU A 521 -28.65 0.04 -4.69
C LEU A 521 -27.48 -0.12 -5.69
N SER A 522 -26.34 0.52 -5.43
CA SER A 522 -25.13 0.35 -6.24
C SER A 522 -24.65 -1.11 -6.30
N ASN A 523 -24.70 -1.85 -5.19
CA ASN A 523 -24.36 -3.27 -5.23
C ASN A 523 -25.44 -4.13 -5.90
N ASP A 524 -26.70 -3.72 -5.85
CA ASP A 524 -27.78 -4.38 -6.58
C ASP A 524 -27.64 -4.19 -8.10
N TYR A 525 -27.06 -3.08 -8.58
CA TYR A 525 -26.78 -2.84 -9.99
C TYR A 525 -25.96 -3.98 -10.63
N TYR A 526 -24.99 -4.57 -9.90
CA TYR A 526 -24.22 -5.72 -10.39
C TYR A 526 -25.07 -6.90 -10.82
N LYS A 527 -26.21 -7.12 -10.15
CA LYS A 527 -27.12 -8.21 -10.45
C LYS A 527 -27.75 -8.06 -11.84
N TYR A 528 -27.80 -6.83 -12.38
CA TYR A 528 -28.34 -6.51 -13.69
C TYR A 528 -27.24 -6.43 -14.77
N ILE A 529 -26.20 -5.61 -14.54
CA ILE A 529 -25.13 -5.33 -15.53
C ILE A 529 -24.22 -6.53 -15.80
N THR A 530 -24.06 -7.45 -14.84
CA THR A 530 -23.26 -8.66 -15.03
C THR A 530 -23.92 -9.54 -16.08
N LYS A 531 -23.18 -9.96 -17.10
CA LYS A 531 -23.68 -10.86 -18.14
C LYS A 531 -24.03 -12.24 -17.54
N PRO A 532 -24.86 -13.05 -18.20
CA PRO A 532 -25.26 -14.35 -17.66
C PRO A 532 -24.13 -15.39 -17.54
N ASP A 533 -22.96 -15.13 -18.13
CA ASP A 533 -21.74 -15.93 -17.96
C ASP A 533 -20.93 -15.57 -16.69
N GLY A 534 -21.36 -14.55 -15.93
CA GLY A 534 -20.71 -14.08 -14.72
C GLY A 534 -19.60 -13.03 -14.96
N PHE A 535 -19.48 -12.49 -16.18
CA PHE A 535 -18.50 -11.46 -16.51
C PHE A 535 -19.16 -10.07 -16.70
N MET A 536 -18.41 -9.02 -16.39
CA MET A 536 -18.79 -7.65 -16.75
C MET A 536 -18.70 -7.42 -18.26
N PRO A 537 -19.60 -6.61 -18.84
CA PRO A 537 -19.48 -6.17 -20.23
C PRO A 537 -18.34 -5.15 -20.40
N LEU A 538 -17.81 -5.03 -21.60
CA LEU A 538 -16.65 -4.18 -21.93
C LEU A 538 -17.03 -2.71 -22.22
N ILE A 539 -18.09 -2.22 -21.57
CA ILE A 539 -18.61 -0.85 -21.79
C ILE A 539 -17.64 0.18 -21.21
N GLY A 540 -17.34 1.21 -22.01
CA GLY A 540 -16.41 2.28 -21.64
C GLY A 540 -15.02 1.75 -21.26
N ASP A 541 -14.43 2.33 -20.22
CA ASP A 541 -13.10 1.96 -19.74
C ASP A 541 -13.07 0.69 -18.86
N SER A 542 -13.74 -0.37 -19.31
CA SER A 542 -13.86 -1.65 -18.62
C SER A 542 -13.10 -2.79 -19.31
N GLY A 543 -12.45 -3.64 -18.52
CA GLY A 543 -11.88 -4.91 -18.96
C GLY A 543 -12.77 -6.12 -18.62
N LYS A 544 -12.37 -7.31 -19.07
CA LYS A 544 -13.08 -8.56 -18.77
C LYS A 544 -12.83 -8.98 -17.32
N LEU A 545 -13.83 -8.76 -16.48
CA LEU A 545 -13.78 -9.03 -15.04
C LEU A 545 -14.87 -9.99 -14.64
N ALA A 546 -14.50 -11.07 -13.94
CA ALA A 546 -15.45 -11.99 -13.34
C ALA A 546 -16.07 -11.36 -12.08
N VAL A 547 -17.38 -11.48 -11.95
CA VAL A 547 -18.16 -11.08 -10.77
C VAL A 547 -18.51 -12.36 -10.01
N LYS A 548 -18.12 -12.43 -8.73
CA LYS A 548 -18.32 -13.61 -7.89
C LYS A 548 -19.30 -13.33 -6.76
N GLY A 549 -20.12 -14.32 -6.41
CA GLY A 549 -21.01 -14.24 -5.24
C GLY A 549 -22.21 -13.31 -5.43
N THR A 550 -22.55 -12.98 -6.67
CA THR A 550 -23.73 -12.17 -7.01
C THR A 550 -24.77 -13.07 -7.67
N GLU A 551 -25.95 -13.13 -7.09
CA GLU A 551 -27.12 -13.76 -7.72
C GLU A 551 -27.68 -12.82 -8.79
N LYS A 552 -27.72 -13.29 -10.03
CA LYS A 552 -28.17 -12.49 -11.17
C LYS A 552 -29.68 -12.24 -11.10
N LYS A 553 -30.10 -10.99 -11.33
CA LYS A 553 -31.50 -10.63 -11.54
C LYS A 553 -31.75 -10.53 -13.04
N PHE A 554 -32.83 -11.16 -13.50
CA PHE A 554 -33.22 -11.20 -14.91
C PHE A 554 -34.31 -10.19 -15.27
N ASP A 555 -34.77 -9.34 -14.33
CA ASP A 555 -35.57 -8.18 -14.69
C ASP A 555 -34.74 -7.20 -15.53
N SER A 556 -35.37 -6.57 -16.52
CA SER A 556 -34.74 -5.50 -17.28
C SER A 556 -34.56 -4.25 -16.40
N PHE A 557 -33.46 -3.54 -16.59
CA PHE A 557 -33.03 -2.41 -15.78
C PHE A 557 -32.76 -1.20 -16.67
N HIS A 558 -33.12 0.00 -16.20
CA HIS A 558 -32.85 1.22 -16.94
C HIS A 558 -32.51 2.36 -15.98
N ASP A 559 -31.37 3.01 -16.23
CA ASP A 559 -30.99 4.24 -15.56
C ASP A 559 -30.76 5.35 -16.59
N GLN A 560 -31.69 6.29 -16.59
CA GLN A 560 -31.67 7.47 -17.45
C GLN A 560 -30.44 8.36 -17.20
N THR A 561 -30.02 8.52 -15.95
CA THR A 561 -28.91 9.44 -15.57
C THR A 561 -27.58 8.89 -16.05
N ALA A 562 -27.37 7.58 -15.85
CA ALA A 562 -26.18 6.89 -16.32
C ALA A 562 -26.22 6.54 -17.82
N GLY A 563 -27.37 6.71 -18.48
CA GLY A 563 -27.53 6.43 -19.91
C GLY A 563 -27.38 4.94 -20.26
N ILE A 564 -27.77 4.04 -19.35
CA ILE A 564 -27.61 2.59 -19.51
C ILE A 564 -28.95 1.87 -19.36
N THR A 565 -29.21 0.95 -20.28
CA THR A 565 -30.37 0.05 -20.23
C THR A 565 -29.89 -1.39 -20.41
N ILE A 566 -30.38 -2.29 -19.58
CA ILE A 566 -30.17 -3.73 -19.66
C ILE A 566 -31.52 -4.40 -19.95
N MET A 567 -31.60 -5.13 -21.05
CA MET A 567 -32.76 -5.91 -21.46
C MET A 567 -32.35 -7.38 -21.41
N GLN A 568 -33.15 -8.23 -20.76
CA GLN A 568 -32.74 -9.62 -20.53
C GLN A 568 -33.93 -10.54 -20.24
N GLU A 569 -33.74 -11.82 -20.50
CA GLU A 569 -34.70 -12.89 -20.20
C GLU A 569 -33.95 -14.21 -20.03
N LYS A 570 -34.29 -14.97 -18.98
CA LYS A 570 -33.79 -16.33 -18.76
C LYS A 570 -34.80 -17.35 -19.26
N PHE A 571 -34.37 -18.25 -20.14
CA PHE A 571 -35.24 -19.25 -20.75
C PHE A 571 -34.82 -20.70 -20.45
N GLY A 572 -33.61 -20.92 -19.91
CA GLY A 572 -33.16 -22.24 -19.48
C GLY A 572 -32.95 -22.38 -17.98
N LYS A 573 -32.42 -23.54 -17.56
CA LYS A 573 -32.16 -23.86 -16.15
C LYS A 573 -30.94 -23.11 -15.62
N GLU A 574 -29.88 -23.06 -16.42
CA GLU A 574 -28.66 -22.35 -16.09
C GLU A 574 -28.76 -20.87 -16.47
N ASP A 575 -28.11 -19.99 -15.71
CA ASP A 575 -28.10 -18.55 -16.01
C ASP A 575 -27.56 -18.25 -17.41
N LYS A 576 -26.59 -19.03 -17.89
CA LYS A 576 -26.04 -18.90 -19.25
C LYS A 576 -27.10 -19.12 -20.34
N GLN A 577 -28.19 -19.84 -20.06
CA GLN A 577 -29.30 -20.06 -20.99
C GLN A 577 -30.28 -18.88 -20.93
N SER A 578 -29.77 -17.72 -21.30
CA SER A 578 -30.47 -16.44 -21.25
C SER A 578 -30.06 -15.57 -22.42
N THR A 579 -30.88 -14.56 -22.70
CA THR A 579 -30.53 -13.43 -23.57
C THR A 579 -30.25 -12.22 -22.69
N TRP A 580 -29.18 -11.50 -23.00
CA TRP A 580 -28.81 -10.27 -22.31
C TRP A 580 -28.32 -9.25 -23.33
N LEU A 581 -28.81 -8.01 -23.21
CA LEU A 581 -28.53 -6.92 -24.13
C LEU A 581 -28.29 -5.65 -23.30
N SER A 582 -27.20 -4.94 -23.57
CA SER A 582 -27.03 -3.56 -23.11
C SER A 582 -27.35 -2.58 -24.22
N PHE A 583 -27.92 -1.44 -23.86
CA PHE A 583 -28.07 -0.26 -24.71
C PHE A 583 -27.51 0.96 -23.98
N VAL A 584 -26.55 1.64 -24.62
CA VAL A 584 -25.90 2.84 -24.06
C VAL A 584 -26.38 4.07 -24.83
N SER A 585 -27.01 5.02 -24.14
CA SER A 585 -27.38 6.32 -24.72
C SER A 585 -27.61 7.36 -23.62
N GLY A 586 -26.67 8.30 -23.51
CA GLY A 586 -26.68 9.34 -22.49
C GLY A 586 -25.52 9.22 -21.51
N TYR A 587 -25.27 10.30 -20.78
CA TYR A 587 -24.25 10.38 -19.72
C TYR A 587 -24.47 11.66 -18.91
N GLU A 588 -24.02 11.64 -17.65
CA GLU A 588 -23.91 12.84 -16.82
C GLU A 588 -22.46 13.39 -16.84
N THR A 589 -21.47 12.50 -16.88
CA THR A 589 -20.04 12.86 -16.94
C THR A 589 -19.35 12.27 -18.17
N ILE A 590 -18.27 12.88 -18.65
CA ILE A 590 -17.45 12.35 -19.76
C ILE A 590 -16.28 11.49 -19.28
N THR A 591 -16.09 11.38 -17.97
CA THR A 591 -15.04 10.54 -17.37
C THR A 591 -15.28 9.10 -17.81
N HIS A 592 -14.23 8.48 -18.37
CA HIS A 592 -14.24 7.10 -18.89
C HIS A 592 -15.28 6.80 -20.00
N LYS A 593 -15.98 7.82 -20.50
CA LYS A 593 -16.96 7.73 -21.59
C LYS A 593 -16.28 7.54 -22.95
N HIS A 594 -16.91 6.72 -23.79
CA HIS A 594 -16.57 6.54 -25.20
C HIS A 594 -17.59 7.25 -26.09
N PHE A 595 -17.31 7.30 -27.39
CA PHE A 595 -18.26 7.81 -28.39
C PHE A 595 -19.19 6.67 -28.85
N ASP A 596 -19.88 6.05 -27.88
CA ASP A 596 -20.65 4.81 -27.97
C ASP A 596 -22.17 5.00 -27.80
N ASP A 597 -22.69 6.23 -27.90
CA ASP A 597 -24.13 6.48 -27.73
C ASP A 597 -24.96 5.90 -28.87
N LEU A 598 -26.04 5.20 -28.54
CA LEU A 598 -26.84 4.29 -29.37
C LEU A 598 -26.22 2.90 -29.58
N SER A 599 -25.13 2.56 -28.90
CA SER A 599 -24.50 1.24 -29.05
C SER A 599 -25.25 0.13 -28.31
N ILE A 600 -25.03 -1.10 -28.77
CA ILE A 600 -25.49 -2.32 -28.10
C ILE A 600 -24.39 -3.36 -27.91
N SER A 601 -24.54 -4.21 -26.90
CA SER A 601 -23.82 -5.49 -26.76
C SER A 601 -24.83 -6.59 -26.51
N LEU A 602 -24.64 -7.78 -27.09
CA LEU A 602 -25.64 -8.85 -27.10
C LEU A 602 -24.98 -10.18 -26.71
N PHE A 603 -25.57 -10.86 -25.74
CA PHE A 603 -25.21 -12.20 -25.28
C PHE A 603 -26.41 -13.12 -25.44
N TYR A 604 -26.17 -14.35 -25.91
CA TYR A 604 -27.19 -15.35 -26.12
C TYR A 604 -26.69 -16.75 -25.79
N ASN A 605 -27.47 -17.48 -24.99
CA ASN A 605 -27.32 -18.91 -24.66
C ASN A 605 -25.91 -19.37 -24.23
N GLY A 606 -25.10 -18.51 -23.63
CA GLY A 606 -23.76 -18.86 -23.14
C GLY A 606 -22.62 -18.26 -23.94
N SER A 607 -22.93 -17.51 -25.00
CA SER A 607 -21.96 -16.89 -25.90
C SER A 607 -22.24 -15.41 -26.06
N ASP A 608 -21.18 -14.61 -26.07
CA ASP A 608 -21.27 -13.24 -26.58
C ASP A 608 -21.51 -13.31 -28.11
N ILE A 609 -22.44 -12.48 -28.60
CA ILE A 609 -22.74 -12.33 -30.03
C ILE A 609 -22.18 -11.00 -30.53
N LEU A 610 -22.49 -9.91 -29.81
CA LEU A 610 -21.96 -8.57 -30.07
C LEU A 610 -21.22 -8.06 -28.84
N VAL A 611 -20.00 -7.54 -29.03
CA VAL A 611 -19.13 -7.11 -27.93
C VAL A 611 -18.61 -5.71 -28.14
N ASP A 612 -18.59 -4.93 -27.06
CA ASP A 612 -17.93 -3.63 -27.03
C ASP A 612 -16.39 -3.75 -27.09
N SER A 613 -15.70 -2.66 -27.39
CA SER A 613 -14.26 -2.63 -27.65
C SER A 613 -13.40 -2.58 -26.38
N GLY A 614 -13.92 -2.11 -25.25
CA GLY A 614 -13.19 -2.02 -23.99
C GLY A 614 -12.09 -0.95 -23.95
N LYS A 615 -11.24 -1.01 -22.91
CA LYS A 615 -10.36 0.10 -22.53
C LYS A 615 -9.04 0.23 -23.32
N TYR A 616 -8.37 -0.90 -23.59
CA TYR A 616 -6.96 -1.00 -24.01
C TYR A 616 -5.94 -0.38 -23.05
N SER A 617 -5.77 0.94 -23.04
CA SER A 617 -4.79 1.66 -22.18
C SER A 617 -5.22 3.12 -21.96
N TYR A 618 -4.50 3.87 -21.12
CA TYR A 618 -4.78 5.29 -20.88
C TYR A 618 -3.92 6.25 -21.72
N GLY A 619 -2.87 5.75 -22.36
CA GLY A 619 -1.91 6.55 -23.14
C GLY A 619 -2.44 6.96 -24.52
N LYS A 620 -1.73 7.90 -25.16
CA LYS A 620 -2.00 8.26 -26.56
C LYS A 620 -1.47 7.16 -27.48
N SER A 621 -2.36 6.40 -28.11
CA SER A 621 -2.03 5.44 -29.17
C SER A 621 -3.14 5.40 -30.22
N LYS A 622 -2.84 4.90 -31.43
CA LYS A 622 -3.86 4.71 -32.47
C LYS A 622 -4.98 3.79 -31.99
N ILE A 623 -4.64 2.70 -31.29
CA ILE A 623 -5.58 1.74 -30.73
C ILE A 623 -6.48 2.40 -29.68
N ARG A 624 -5.92 3.19 -28.74
CA ARG A 624 -6.72 3.95 -27.76
C ARG A 624 -7.64 4.95 -28.45
N GLY A 625 -7.15 5.58 -29.52
CA GLY A 625 -7.97 6.43 -30.38
C GLY A 625 -9.17 5.67 -30.95
N TYR A 626 -8.95 4.47 -31.49
CA TYR A 626 -9.99 3.64 -32.10
C TYR A 626 -11.02 3.12 -31.10
N VAL A 627 -10.61 2.48 -29.99
CA VAL A 627 -11.56 1.87 -29.03
C VAL A 627 -12.54 2.91 -28.47
N LYS A 628 -12.12 4.18 -28.33
CA LYS A 628 -13.02 5.25 -27.90
C LYS A 628 -14.00 5.73 -28.97
N SER A 629 -13.77 5.42 -30.24
CA SER A 629 -14.45 6.06 -31.38
C SER A 629 -15.72 5.31 -31.78
N PRO A 630 -16.69 5.97 -32.46
CA PRO A 630 -17.92 5.30 -32.92
C PRO A 630 -17.64 4.04 -33.75
N ASN A 631 -16.54 4.04 -34.50
CA ASN A 631 -16.11 2.93 -35.34
C ASN A 631 -15.78 1.64 -34.57
N ALA A 632 -15.68 1.68 -33.25
CA ALA A 632 -15.36 0.54 -32.40
C ALA A 632 -16.58 0.00 -31.62
N HIS A 633 -17.81 0.40 -31.95
CA HIS A 633 -19.02 -0.03 -31.23
C HIS A 633 -20.10 -0.56 -32.20
N SER A 634 -21.06 -1.33 -31.68
CA SER A 634 -22.24 -1.76 -32.45
C SER A 634 -23.31 -0.67 -32.48
N ILE A 635 -23.12 0.35 -33.33
CA ILE A 635 -23.74 1.68 -33.23
C ILE A 635 -24.32 2.17 -34.57
N LEU A 636 -25.24 3.14 -34.54
CA LEU A 636 -25.57 3.99 -35.68
C LEU A 636 -24.77 5.30 -35.58
N SER A 637 -23.99 5.65 -36.60
CA SER A 637 -23.13 6.84 -36.57
C SER A 637 -23.02 7.56 -37.91
N LEU A 638 -22.62 8.84 -37.87
CA LEU A 638 -22.16 9.54 -39.06
C LEU A 638 -20.77 8.99 -39.44
N ARG A 639 -20.67 8.40 -40.63
CA ARG A 639 -19.51 7.59 -41.02
C ARG A 639 -18.19 8.33 -40.85
N ASN A 640 -17.24 7.71 -40.15
CA ASN A 640 -15.89 8.23 -39.89
C ASN A 640 -15.84 9.62 -39.23
N LYS A 641 -16.88 9.99 -38.47
CA LYS A 641 -16.92 11.24 -37.69
C LYS A 641 -17.17 10.94 -36.22
N ARG A 642 -16.66 11.83 -35.36
CA ARG A 642 -16.98 11.86 -33.93
C ARG A 642 -17.94 13.00 -33.67
N TYR A 643 -18.94 12.76 -32.84
CA TYR A 643 -19.77 13.81 -32.26
C TYR A 643 -19.04 14.47 -31.09
N LYS A 644 -19.61 15.56 -30.55
CA LYS A 644 -19.06 16.25 -29.39
C LYS A 644 -19.71 15.71 -28.10
N LEU A 645 -18.88 15.37 -27.11
CA LEU A 645 -19.36 15.18 -25.74
C LEU A 645 -19.31 16.52 -25.02
N ASP A 646 -20.39 16.90 -24.35
CA ASP A 646 -20.57 18.22 -23.73
C ASP A 646 -21.46 18.12 -22.49
N GLU A 647 -20.84 18.00 -21.30
CA GLU A 647 -21.54 17.90 -20.01
C GLU A 647 -22.51 19.07 -19.77
N SER A 648 -22.20 20.26 -20.30
CA SER A 648 -23.06 21.45 -20.15
C SER A 648 -24.41 21.33 -20.87
N LYS A 649 -24.53 20.41 -21.82
CA LYS A 649 -25.78 20.14 -22.55
C LYS A 649 -26.65 19.11 -21.82
N GLY A 650 -26.11 18.42 -20.82
CA GLY A 650 -26.75 17.30 -20.14
C GLY A 650 -27.40 16.34 -21.15
N GLN A 651 -28.62 15.91 -20.86
CA GLN A 651 -29.38 14.96 -21.67
C GLN A 651 -30.14 15.59 -22.86
N LYS A 652 -29.84 16.85 -23.24
CA LYS A 652 -30.57 17.53 -24.32
C LYS A 652 -30.17 17.06 -25.72
N THR A 653 -28.91 16.67 -25.89
CA THR A 653 -28.37 16.28 -27.19
C THR A 653 -28.26 14.77 -27.34
N ILE A 654 -28.05 14.06 -26.24
CA ILE A 654 -27.84 12.62 -26.23
C ILE A 654 -28.56 12.08 -25.00
N ALA A 655 -29.49 11.14 -25.19
CA ALA A 655 -30.22 10.54 -24.10
C ALA A 655 -30.91 9.24 -24.53
N THR A 656 -31.32 8.45 -23.54
CA THR A 656 -32.44 7.53 -23.71
C THR A 656 -33.72 8.37 -23.61
N SER A 657 -34.62 8.28 -24.60
CA SER A 657 -35.88 9.04 -24.62
C SER A 657 -37.05 8.27 -24.03
N SER A 658 -37.02 6.95 -24.09
CA SER A 658 -38.04 6.10 -23.48
C SER A 658 -37.51 4.70 -23.19
N PHE A 659 -38.05 4.09 -22.14
CA PHE A 659 -37.87 2.68 -21.83
C PHE A 659 -39.18 2.09 -21.32
N MET A 660 -39.57 0.93 -21.83
CA MET A 660 -40.74 0.16 -21.40
C MET A 660 -40.36 -1.31 -21.32
N THR A 661 -40.87 -2.00 -20.31
CA THR A 661 -40.61 -3.43 -20.08
C THR A 661 -41.89 -4.13 -19.64
N ASN A 662 -42.09 -5.36 -20.11
CA ASN A 662 -43.07 -6.30 -19.60
C ASN A 662 -42.58 -7.75 -19.82
N ASN A 663 -43.41 -8.74 -19.49
CA ASN A 663 -43.04 -10.16 -19.56
C ASN A 663 -42.80 -10.70 -20.99
N ARG A 664 -43.15 -9.95 -22.04
CA ARG A 664 -43.03 -10.36 -23.44
C ARG A 664 -42.12 -9.47 -24.26
N LEU A 665 -42.02 -8.20 -23.90
CA LEU A 665 -41.40 -7.19 -24.73
C LEU A 665 -40.71 -6.12 -23.87
N ASP A 666 -39.47 -5.83 -24.21
CA ASP A 666 -38.79 -4.60 -23.80
C ASP A 666 -38.62 -3.67 -25.00
N ILE A 667 -38.76 -2.37 -24.79
CA ILE A 667 -38.51 -1.33 -25.78
C ILE A 667 -37.63 -0.26 -25.14
N VAL A 668 -36.53 0.09 -25.81
CA VAL A 668 -35.73 1.26 -25.46
C VAL A 668 -35.54 2.13 -26.70
N LYS A 669 -35.72 3.44 -26.55
CA LYS A 669 -35.44 4.42 -27.61
C LYS A 669 -34.42 5.42 -27.09
N GLY A 670 -33.40 5.71 -27.88
CA GLY A 670 -32.43 6.77 -27.60
C GLY A 670 -32.18 7.65 -28.82
N HIS A 671 -31.62 8.83 -28.58
CA HIS A 671 -31.24 9.76 -29.64
C HIS A 671 -29.81 10.29 -29.46
N ASN A 672 -29.18 10.63 -30.58
CA ASN A 672 -27.90 11.34 -30.65
C ASN A 672 -28.00 12.48 -31.67
N ASN A 673 -28.12 13.70 -31.14
CA ASN A 673 -28.21 14.97 -31.85
C ASN A 673 -26.93 15.80 -31.72
N ALA A 674 -25.82 15.18 -31.29
CA ALA A 674 -24.55 15.88 -31.05
C ALA A 674 -23.68 16.03 -32.32
N TYR A 675 -24.14 15.51 -33.45
CA TYR A 675 -23.55 15.76 -34.76
C TYR A 675 -24.14 17.05 -35.38
N PRO A 676 -23.32 17.96 -35.93
CA PRO A 676 -23.83 19.16 -36.57
C PRO A 676 -24.75 18.86 -37.76
N GLY A 677 -26.01 19.31 -37.65
CA GLY A 677 -27.04 19.16 -38.69
C GLY A 677 -27.61 17.75 -38.84
N VAL A 678 -27.39 16.87 -37.87
CA VAL A 678 -27.78 15.45 -37.92
C VAL A 678 -28.47 15.05 -36.62
N LYS A 679 -29.60 14.36 -36.75
CA LYS A 679 -30.33 13.70 -35.68
C LYS A 679 -30.38 12.21 -35.97
N LEU A 680 -29.95 11.42 -35.01
CA LEU A 680 -29.97 9.96 -35.06
C LEU A 680 -30.87 9.46 -33.93
N GLU A 681 -31.74 8.51 -34.23
CA GLU A 681 -32.51 7.79 -33.21
C GLU A 681 -32.35 6.29 -33.41
N ARG A 682 -32.28 5.54 -32.32
CA ARG A 682 -32.31 4.09 -32.33
C ARG A 682 -33.37 3.60 -31.37
N THR A 683 -34.28 2.78 -31.87
CA THR A 683 -35.22 2.01 -31.06
C THR A 683 -34.82 0.54 -31.10
N VAL A 684 -34.63 -0.06 -29.94
CA VAL A 684 -34.38 -1.50 -29.80
C VAL A 684 -35.58 -2.14 -29.13
N LEU A 685 -36.15 -3.15 -29.78
CA LEU A 685 -37.24 -3.97 -29.27
C LEU A 685 -36.71 -5.38 -29.03
N PHE A 686 -36.89 -5.88 -27.80
CA PHE A 686 -36.54 -7.25 -27.44
C PHE A 686 -37.81 -8.05 -27.19
N PHE A 687 -38.19 -8.85 -28.17
CA PHE A 687 -39.26 -9.84 -28.05
C PHE A 687 -38.69 -11.07 -27.35
N LYS A 688 -39.04 -11.20 -26.07
CA LYS A 688 -38.45 -12.16 -25.16
C LYS A 688 -38.81 -13.60 -25.57
N PRO A 689 -37.86 -14.54 -25.53
CA PRO A 689 -36.42 -14.38 -25.26
C PRO A 689 -35.53 -14.23 -26.50
N HIS A 690 -36.04 -14.34 -27.73
CA HIS A 690 -35.21 -14.77 -28.87
C HIS A 690 -35.10 -13.78 -30.04
N ILE A 691 -35.87 -12.69 -30.07
CA ILE A 691 -35.91 -11.79 -31.23
C ILE A 691 -35.55 -10.37 -30.80
N VAL A 692 -34.52 -9.79 -31.42
CA VAL A 692 -34.13 -8.39 -31.21
C VAL A 692 -34.33 -7.63 -32.51
N VAL A 693 -35.12 -6.56 -32.47
CA VAL A 693 -35.40 -5.68 -33.61
C VAL A 693 -34.79 -4.31 -33.35
N ILE A 694 -34.06 -3.78 -34.31
CA ILE A 694 -33.40 -2.48 -34.25
C ILE A 694 -33.97 -1.61 -35.37
N VAL A 695 -34.52 -0.47 -35.00
CA VAL A 695 -34.98 0.56 -35.91
C VAL A 695 -34.10 1.79 -35.73
N ASP A 696 -33.33 2.09 -36.75
CA ASP A 696 -32.43 3.24 -36.79
C ASP A 696 -33.06 4.31 -37.67
N GLU A 697 -33.33 5.49 -37.14
CA GLU A 697 -33.89 6.64 -37.87
C GLU A 697 -32.83 7.73 -38.05
N ILE A 698 -32.78 8.28 -39.26
CA ILE A 698 -31.79 9.27 -39.69
C ILE A 698 -32.51 10.50 -40.21
N ASP A 699 -32.19 11.67 -39.66
CA ASP A 699 -32.61 12.97 -40.17
C ASP A 699 -31.42 13.94 -40.25
N SER A 700 -31.04 14.34 -41.45
CA SER A 700 -29.89 15.19 -41.74
C SER A 700 -30.29 16.38 -42.60
N ASP A 701 -29.64 17.52 -42.39
CA ASP A 701 -29.83 18.74 -43.17
C ASP A 701 -29.53 18.55 -44.67
N LYS A 702 -28.57 17.68 -44.99
CA LYS A 702 -28.11 17.31 -46.33
C LYS A 702 -27.85 15.82 -46.46
N GLN A 703 -27.65 15.36 -47.70
CA GLN A 703 -27.24 13.97 -47.96
C GLN A 703 -25.85 13.70 -47.36
N ARG A 704 -25.74 12.63 -46.57
CA ARG A 704 -24.51 12.19 -45.92
C ARG A 704 -24.44 10.65 -45.87
N ASP A 705 -23.27 10.14 -45.51
CA ASP A 705 -23.02 8.71 -45.34
C ASP A 705 -23.12 8.33 -43.85
N PHE A 706 -23.96 7.33 -43.56
CA PHE A 706 -24.17 6.79 -42.22
C PHE A 706 -23.73 5.33 -42.16
N SER A 707 -23.19 4.92 -41.02
CA SER A 707 -22.76 3.54 -40.78
C SER A 707 -23.57 2.95 -39.64
N GLN A 708 -24.22 1.81 -39.91
CA GLN A 708 -24.74 0.90 -38.89
C GLN A 708 -23.70 -0.22 -38.71
N LEU A 709 -23.03 -0.21 -37.56
CA LEU A 709 -21.93 -1.12 -37.24
C LEU A 709 -22.40 -2.21 -36.27
N PHE A 710 -21.86 -3.41 -36.41
CA PHE A 710 -22.00 -4.52 -35.47
C PHE A 710 -20.66 -5.21 -35.26
N ASN A 711 -20.13 -5.12 -34.05
CA ASN A 711 -18.90 -5.81 -33.65
C ASN A 711 -19.23 -7.23 -33.24
N LEU A 712 -18.76 -8.22 -33.99
CA LEU A 712 -18.95 -9.62 -33.63
C LEU A 712 -18.02 -9.99 -32.47
N ALA A 713 -18.46 -10.92 -31.62
CA ALA A 713 -17.55 -11.55 -30.66
C ALA A 713 -16.50 -12.40 -31.42
N PRO A 714 -15.27 -12.57 -30.90
CA PRO A 714 -14.21 -13.29 -31.61
C PRO A 714 -14.53 -14.76 -31.93
N ASN A 715 -15.46 -15.38 -31.21
CA ASN A 715 -15.90 -16.76 -31.43
C ASN A 715 -17.07 -16.88 -32.44
N ILE A 716 -17.55 -15.78 -33.02
CA ILE A 716 -18.65 -15.82 -33.98
C ILE A 716 -18.11 -16.04 -35.39
N GLU A 717 -18.61 -17.09 -36.03
CA GLU A 717 -18.34 -17.41 -37.43
C GLU A 717 -19.44 -16.84 -38.33
N ILE A 718 -19.05 -16.34 -39.52
CA ILE A 718 -19.99 -15.93 -40.56
C ILE A 718 -20.13 -17.11 -41.53
N LEU A 719 -21.31 -17.73 -41.58
CA LEU A 719 -21.58 -18.90 -42.42
C LEU A 719 -22.10 -18.53 -43.81
N GLU A 720 -22.94 -17.50 -43.87
CA GLU A 720 -23.62 -17.08 -45.10
C GLU A 720 -23.78 -15.57 -45.11
N GLN A 721 -23.60 -14.96 -46.28
CA GLN A 721 -23.83 -13.53 -46.49
C GLN A 721 -24.58 -13.32 -47.80
N SER A 722 -25.62 -12.50 -47.74
CA SER A 722 -26.36 -11.97 -48.87
C SER A 722 -26.73 -10.50 -48.58
N PRO A 723 -27.25 -9.74 -49.57
CA PRO A 723 -27.68 -8.37 -49.34
C PRO A 723 -28.74 -8.23 -48.24
N ARG A 724 -29.61 -9.23 -48.03
CA ARG A 724 -30.65 -9.15 -47.00
C ARG A 724 -30.23 -9.79 -45.68
N LYS A 725 -29.34 -10.77 -45.70
CA LYS A 725 -29.19 -11.72 -44.60
C LYS A 725 -27.73 -12.05 -44.35
N VAL A 726 -27.34 -12.10 -43.07
CA VAL A 726 -26.08 -12.65 -42.59
C VAL A 726 -26.37 -13.75 -41.58
N LYS A 727 -25.91 -14.97 -41.86
CA LYS A 727 -26.03 -16.11 -40.96
C LYS A 727 -24.76 -16.26 -40.15
N LEU A 728 -24.90 -16.20 -38.84
CA LEU A 728 -23.83 -16.27 -37.86
C LEU A 728 -23.94 -17.57 -37.07
N LYS A 729 -22.79 -18.09 -36.62
CA LYS A 729 -22.73 -19.27 -35.75
C LYS A 729 -21.89 -18.96 -34.53
N SER A 730 -22.45 -19.24 -33.36
CA SER A 730 -21.73 -19.31 -32.10
C SER A 730 -21.37 -20.76 -31.77
N ASP A 731 -20.66 -20.97 -30.67
CA ASP A 731 -20.32 -22.33 -30.19
C ASP A 731 -21.54 -23.23 -29.92
N LYS A 732 -22.73 -22.65 -29.80
CA LYS A 732 -23.95 -23.35 -29.37
C LYS A 732 -25.14 -23.22 -30.31
N ASP A 733 -25.28 -22.06 -30.94
CA ASP A 733 -26.49 -21.71 -31.70
C ASP A 733 -26.19 -20.98 -33.00
N LEU A 734 -27.17 -21.04 -33.90
CA LEU A 734 -27.26 -20.20 -35.08
C LEU A 734 -27.97 -18.88 -34.75
N ILE A 735 -27.46 -17.81 -35.33
CA ILE A 735 -28.05 -16.48 -35.27
C ILE A 735 -28.25 -16.00 -36.70
N GLU A 736 -29.42 -15.48 -37.01
CA GLU A 736 -29.69 -14.88 -38.30
C GLU A 736 -29.97 -13.39 -38.14
N MET A 737 -29.14 -12.57 -38.80
CA MET A 737 -29.32 -11.13 -38.87
C MET A 737 -29.87 -10.77 -40.25
N GLU A 738 -31.05 -10.14 -40.29
CA GLU A 738 -31.67 -9.64 -41.51
C GLU A 738 -31.75 -8.12 -41.54
N GLN A 739 -31.44 -7.53 -42.69
CA GLN A 739 -31.59 -6.11 -42.99
C GLN A 739 -32.76 -5.93 -43.97
N TYR A 740 -33.87 -5.38 -43.48
CA TYR A 740 -35.13 -5.23 -44.22
C TYR A 740 -35.21 -3.94 -45.02
N THR A 741 -34.45 -2.92 -44.63
CA THR A 741 -34.42 -1.66 -45.37
C THR A 741 -33.23 -1.64 -46.34
N PRO A 742 -33.39 -1.11 -47.57
CA PRO A 742 -32.28 -0.96 -48.50
C PRO A 742 -31.15 -0.09 -47.92
N TYR A 743 -29.92 -0.50 -48.21
CA TYR A 743 -28.67 0.19 -47.90
C TYR A 743 -27.77 0.18 -49.14
N ASP A 744 -26.73 1.00 -49.16
CA ASP A 744 -25.88 1.22 -50.33
C ASP A 744 -24.76 0.19 -50.43
N GLU A 745 -24.14 -0.17 -49.30
CA GLU A 745 -23.00 -1.09 -49.25
C GLU A 745 -22.93 -1.85 -47.92
N LEU A 746 -22.53 -3.12 -47.96
CA LEU A 746 -22.20 -3.93 -46.78
C LEU A 746 -20.70 -4.25 -46.82
N LEU A 747 -19.96 -3.80 -45.80
CA LEU A 747 -18.56 -4.13 -45.61
C LEU A 747 -18.40 -5.09 -44.44
N ILE A 748 -17.52 -6.09 -44.61
CA ILE A 748 -17.05 -6.96 -43.51
C ILE A 748 -15.60 -6.60 -43.26
N HIS A 749 -15.32 -6.05 -42.08
CA HIS A 749 -13.99 -5.69 -41.66
C HIS A 749 -13.37 -6.84 -40.88
N GLU A 750 -12.15 -7.20 -41.26
CA GLU A 750 -11.28 -8.10 -40.49
C GLU A 750 -10.38 -7.28 -39.55
N GLY A 751 -9.84 -7.93 -38.53
CA GLY A 751 -8.95 -7.30 -37.55
C GLY A 751 -7.71 -6.67 -38.20
N ASN A 752 -7.42 -5.43 -37.83
CA ASN A 752 -6.23 -4.72 -38.30
C ASN A 752 -5.66 -3.85 -37.17
N LEU A 753 -4.37 -4.01 -36.86
CA LEU A 753 -3.68 -3.24 -35.81
C LEU A 753 -3.04 -1.94 -36.31
N ASP A 754 -2.58 -1.90 -37.56
CA ASP A 754 -1.88 -0.76 -38.15
C ASP A 754 -2.83 0.40 -38.46
N GLU A 755 -4.00 0.04 -38.96
CA GLU A 755 -5.21 0.85 -39.10
C GLU A 755 -6.28 0.25 -38.19
N PRO A 756 -6.26 0.58 -36.88
CA PRO A 756 -7.13 -0.04 -35.88
C PRO A 756 -8.58 -0.18 -36.34
N ARG A 757 -9.01 -1.42 -36.53
CA ARG A 757 -10.35 -1.81 -36.98
C ARG A 757 -10.66 -3.23 -36.51
N ALA A 758 -11.91 -3.47 -36.13
CA ALA A 758 -12.39 -4.75 -35.62
C ALA A 758 -11.47 -5.34 -34.51
N LEU A 759 -11.16 -4.52 -33.51
CA LEU A 759 -10.33 -4.89 -32.35
C LEU A 759 -11.14 -4.81 -31.05
N ILE A 760 -10.90 -5.76 -30.14
CA ILE A 760 -11.47 -5.80 -28.78
C ILE A 760 -10.33 -5.82 -27.75
N ALA A 761 -10.46 -5.07 -26.66
CA ALA A 761 -9.46 -4.95 -25.61
C ALA A 761 -9.99 -5.45 -24.25
N GLU A 762 -9.97 -6.76 -24.05
CA GLU A 762 -10.38 -7.38 -22.78
C GLU A 762 -9.41 -7.12 -21.61
N LYS A 763 -8.14 -6.81 -21.91
CA LYS A 763 -7.05 -6.66 -20.94
C LYS A 763 -6.21 -5.43 -21.23
N PHE A 764 -5.59 -4.89 -20.18
CA PHE A 764 -4.71 -3.73 -20.32
C PHE A 764 -3.54 -4.03 -21.28
N GLY A 765 -3.34 -3.15 -22.25
CA GLY A 765 -2.25 -3.20 -23.23
C GLY A 765 -2.37 -4.33 -24.27
N LYS A 766 -3.47 -5.09 -24.30
CA LYS A 766 -3.67 -6.22 -25.23
C LYS A 766 -4.96 -6.05 -26.02
N VAL A 767 -4.93 -6.46 -27.28
CA VAL A 767 -6.09 -6.50 -28.17
C VAL A 767 -6.26 -7.90 -28.76
N ILE A 768 -7.49 -8.21 -29.14
CA ILE A 768 -7.92 -9.40 -29.86
C ILE A 768 -8.57 -8.90 -31.15
N GLU A 769 -8.17 -9.49 -32.27
CA GLU A 769 -8.81 -9.25 -33.56
C GLU A 769 -10.19 -9.92 -33.60
N THR A 770 -11.15 -9.27 -34.24
CA THR A 770 -12.50 -9.79 -34.47
C THR A 770 -12.98 -9.39 -35.86
N LYS A 771 -14.25 -9.65 -36.15
CA LYS A 771 -14.94 -9.21 -37.35
C LYS A 771 -15.97 -8.13 -37.02
N GLN A 772 -16.21 -7.23 -37.95
CA GLN A 772 -17.22 -6.19 -37.82
C GLN A 772 -18.02 -6.06 -39.11
N LEU A 773 -19.35 -6.02 -38.98
CA LEU A 773 -20.27 -5.75 -40.09
C LEU A 773 -20.57 -4.25 -40.14
N GLU A 774 -20.51 -3.64 -41.32
CA GLU A 774 -20.87 -2.24 -41.55
C GLU A 774 -21.88 -2.13 -42.70
N PHE A 775 -23.10 -1.71 -42.38
CA PHE A 775 -24.09 -1.31 -43.39
C PHE A 775 -24.02 0.20 -43.61
N ILE A 776 -23.70 0.60 -44.84
CA ILE A 776 -23.57 2.00 -45.24
C ILE A 776 -24.88 2.46 -45.87
N LYS A 777 -25.41 3.58 -45.38
CA LYS A 777 -26.60 4.22 -45.94
C LYS A 777 -26.31 5.68 -46.29
N LYS A 778 -26.52 6.05 -47.55
CA LYS A 778 -26.43 7.41 -48.08
C LYS A 778 -27.82 8.00 -48.16
N CYS A 779 -28.13 8.93 -47.27
CA CYS A 779 -29.43 9.57 -47.29
C CYS A 779 -29.40 10.97 -46.67
N LYS A 780 -30.44 11.75 -46.96
CA LYS A 780 -30.77 12.95 -46.18
C LYS A 780 -31.68 12.59 -45.00
N LYS A 781 -32.72 11.82 -45.29
CA LYS A 781 -33.66 11.26 -44.30
C LYS A 781 -33.94 9.81 -44.66
N GLY A 782 -33.99 8.93 -43.68
CA GLY A 782 -34.19 7.51 -43.91
C GLY A 782 -34.20 6.70 -42.64
N HIS A 783 -34.27 5.37 -42.80
CA HIS A 783 -34.16 4.44 -41.68
C HIS A 783 -33.41 3.16 -42.09
N LEU A 784 -33.03 2.35 -41.11
CA LEU A 784 -32.60 0.95 -41.25
C LEU A 784 -33.45 0.10 -40.29
N LEU A 785 -33.80 -1.12 -40.73
CA LEU A 785 -34.58 -2.09 -39.95
C LEU A 785 -33.81 -3.40 -39.93
N THR A 786 -33.20 -3.69 -38.78
CA THR A 786 -32.38 -4.89 -38.57
C THR A 786 -33.07 -5.82 -37.60
N VAL A 787 -33.11 -7.12 -37.90
CA VAL A 787 -33.68 -8.15 -37.02
C VAL A 787 -32.62 -9.19 -36.72
N PHE A 788 -32.37 -9.47 -35.45
CA PHE A 788 -31.60 -10.62 -34.98
C PHE A 788 -32.57 -11.69 -34.48
N LYS A 789 -32.44 -12.89 -35.05
CA LYS A 789 -33.17 -14.11 -34.67
C LYS A 789 -32.18 -15.04 -34.00
N LEU A 790 -32.36 -15.28 -32.70
CA LEU A 790 -31.43 -15.98 -31.83
C LEU A 790 -31.89 -17.43 -31.61
N GLY A 791 -31.18 -18.40 -32.19
CA GLY A 791 -31.52 -19.82 -32.15
C GLY A 791 -32.43 -20.25 -33.31
N GLU A 792 -32.38 -21.54 -33.64
CA GLU A 792 -33.10 -22.12 -34.80
C GLU A 792 -34.62 -21.92 -34.72
N ASP A 793 -35.21 -22.06 -33.54
CA ASP A 793 -36.66 -21.92 -33.36
C ASP A 793 -37.14 -20.53 -33.81
N SER A 794 -36.45 -19.47 -33.36
CA SER A 794 -36.79 -18.10 -33.76
C SER A 794 -36.55 -17.81 -35.24
N ILE A 795 -35.58 -18.49 -35.87
CA ILE A 795 -35.32 -18.38 -37.30
C ILE A 795 -36.49 -18.97 -38.09
N ASN A 796 -37.04 -20.08 -37.62
CA ASN A 796 -38.16 -20.78 -38.24
C ASN A 796 -39.50 -20.06 -37.97
N GLU A 797 -39.66 -19.42 -36.81
CA GLU A 797 -40.89 -18.74 -36.42
C GLU A 797 -41.04 -17.33 -37.02
N PHE A 798 -39.94 -16.65 -37.38
CA PHE A 798 -40.01 -15.27 -37.88
C PHE A 798 -40.18 -15.22 -39.40
N HIS A 799 -41.21 -14.51 -39.88
CA HIS A 799 -41.48 -14.38 -41.31
C HIS A 799 -41.00 -13.05 -41.91
N SER A 800 -41.41 -11.93 -41.31
CA SER A 800 -41.29 -10.62 -41.96
C SER A 800 -41.28 -9.47 -40.96
N ALA A 801 -40.58 -8.39 -41.32
CA ALA A 801 -40.59 -7.14 -40.58
C ALA A 801 -40.84 -5.98 -41.54
N LYS A 802 -41.62 -4.99 -41.10
CA LYS A 802 -41.86 -3.78 -41.87
C LYS A 802 -41.96 -2.58 -40.96
N TYR A 803 -41.20 -1.54 -41.28
CA TYR A 803 -41.29 -0.25 -40.63
C TYR A 803 -41.76 0.82 -41.62
N LYS A 804 -42.88 1.47 -41.33
CA LYS A 804 -43.43 2.54 -42.18
C LYS A 804 -44.17 3.57 -41.32
N ALA A 805 -43.77 4.84 -41.45
CA ALA A 805 -44.42 5.98 -40.80
C ALA A 805 -44.61 5.79 -39.28
N GLY A 806 -43.54 5.42 -38.56
CA GLY A 806 -43.58 5.20 -37.12
C GLY A 806 -44.20 3.86 -36.69
N LYS A 807 -44.83 3.12 -37.61
CA LYS A 807 -45.43 1.81 -37.32
C LYS A 807 -44.47 0.69 -37.68
N LEU A 808 -44.13 -0.13 -36.69
CA LEU A 808 -43.44 -1.41 -36.86
C LEU A 808 -44.49 -2.54 -36.88
N THR A 809 -44.43 -3.37 -37.92
CA THR A 809 -45.21 -4.60 -38.05
C THR A 809 -44.25 -5.77 -38.19
N ILE A 810 -44.44 -6.80 -37.37
CA ILE A 810 -43.67 -8.04 -37.35
C ILE A 810 -44.63 -9.20 -37.56
N ASP A 811 -44.34 -10.03 -38.54
CA ASP A 811 -45.09 -11.25 -38.83
C ASP A 811 -44.27 -12.45 -38.31
N LEU A 812 -44.88 -13.19 -37.39
CA LEU A 812 -44.40 -14.47 -36.88
C LEU A 812 -45.24 -15.60 -37.50
N LEU A 813 -44.87 -16.86 -37.23
CA LEU A 813 -45.52 -18.04 -37.83
C LEU A 813 -47.03 -18.07 -37.65
N ASN A 814 -47.50 -17.65 -36.46
CA ASN A 814 -48.91 -17.72 -36.06
C ASN A 814 -49.45 -16.40 -35.49
N ASP A 815 -48.72 -15.28 -35.60
CA ASP A 815 -49.12 -14.00 -35.01
C ASP A 815 -48.55 -12.82 -35.82
N THR A 816 -49.24 -11.68 -35.80
CA THR A 816 -48.74 -10.41 -36.35
C THR A 816 -48.79 -9.35 -35.26
N VAL A 817 -47.62 -8.89 -34.86
CA VAL A 817 -47.49 -7.81 -33.88
C VAL A 817 -47.34 -6.48 -34.61
N SER A 818 -48.15 -5.49 -34.24
CA SER A 818 -48.04 -4.12 -34.74
C SER A 818 -47.97 -3.13 -33.60
N THR A 819 -46.96 -2.25 -33.61
CA THR A 819 -46.79 -1.21 -32.61
C THR A 819 -46.32 0.10 -33.24
N PHE A 820 -46.64 1.22 -32.61
CA PHE A 820 -46.08 2.54 -32.95
C PHE A 820 -44.89 2.80 -32.04
N ILE A 821 -43.77 3.21 -32.64
CA ILE A 821 -42.49 3.47 -31.96
C ILE A 821 -41.90 4.83 -32.32
#